data_AF-A0AAD9MTU5-F1
#
_entry.id   AF-A0AAD9MTU5-F1
#
_cell.length_a   1.000
_cell.length_b   1.000
_cell.length_c   1.000
_cell.angle_alpha   90.00
_cell.angle_beta   90.00
_cell.angle_gamma   90.00
#
_symmetry.space_group_name_H-M   'P 1'
#
loop_
_entity.id
_entity.type
_entity.pdbx_description
1 polymer ?
#
loop_
_entity_poly.entity_id
_entity_poly.type
_entity_poly.pdbx_seq_one_letter_code
_entity_poly.pdbx_strand_id
1 'polypeptide(L)'
;MEETSTNLRGHLQRSCELTAVMEDDCRCICLSLERDLKRVTHAMVRGDWDSAISHLSRCLEYGTAFQWSHHEQQKRDQFTDVVNMLITAGRKAATMMDYKLSSDFYMSTLAVVQSTGLCGNNEVAYICQATQYHVENLFHTHQPDAIVEYLKLAWQHYLRGVMCEDVSHLLCNIHLRLGMEYLKKTMVSSAKEQLQLANEHFQQVPGLTGSVTEAQLKSSLGCCYLLSTDLTSSIYMLSLAKNMWKKLNWPLEEIELIISTYKHYVLAQLQIMEDKKNKHIFIDVTSDLVQLHHVLYKLNQSMIVADTFTQLGMNAFYTDNEKQAISYFQQSLELYKQATPDKYMEEILRLLRFIGVACYNTREFEKACRVYHERLQLLEASQSMDINILTQIADCHASLGFTYSRLRNFDKMLMYYERALASDSRLTAEDIQLIETNIGSLYHVKAVKLEKQGSMEESAKYYDMAEEAFTKALRYSWKSFPFINYGYYLYFRGQYNQCLAFLQQGYLNSVLDKDTVEFDHTEDLILTPDLREELEDRDHIRVPAVIVSLYLKCLAHHKLGNIDAARHALDQLQSEVEGCRFDQYFYEGFGLENMRALCHSLLGHAFKKLDCRAQALQAFEVATSIVPTYQAALRNVASLRKTKFKRRPNRIE
;
A
#
# COMPACT_ATOMS: atom_id res chain seq x y z
N MET A 1 -0.91 -15.29 39.37
CA MET A 1 -1.60 -14.39 40.31
C MET A 1 -1.73 -14.98 41.72
N GLU A 2 -2.00 -16.28 41.90
CA GLU A 2 -2.03 -16.90 43.25
C GLU A 2 -0.65 -17.17 43.87
N GLU A 3 0.40 -17.39 43.07
CA GLU A 3 1.78 -17.56 43.58
C GLU A 3 2.42 -16.26 44.10
N THR A 4 1.99 -15.10 43.61
CA THR A 4 2.47 -13.79 44.08
C THR A 4 1.80 -13.36 45.38
N SER A 5 0.52 -13.70 45.59
CA SER A 5 -0.19 -13.40 46.84
C SER A 5 0.24 -14.31 48.00
N THR A 6 0.63 -15.55 47.70
CA THR A 6 1.16 -16.51 48.68
C THR A 6 2.58 -16.17 49.12
N ASN A 7 3.44 -15.67 48.21
CA ASN A 7 4.75 -15.12 48.60
C ASN A 7 4.63 -13.84 49.44
N LEU A 8 3.69 -12.95 49.14
CA LEU A 8 3.40 -11.77 49.98
C LEU A 8 2.95 -12.14 51.40
N ARG A 9 2.09 -13.17 51.54
CA ARG A 9 1.72 -13.71 52.87
C ARG A 9 2.89 -14.37 53.59
N GLY A 10 3.76 -15.09 52.87
CA GLY A 10 4.97 -15.70 53.44
C GLY A 10 5.99 -14.67 53.95
N HIS A 11 6.19 -13.57 53.21
CA HIS A 11 7.03 -12.45 53.62
C HIS A 11 6.45 -11.67 54.81
N LEU A 12 5.13 -11.44 54.82
CA LEU A 12 4.43 -10.82 55.96
C LEU A 12 4.54 -11.67 57.23
N GLN A 13 4.46 -13.00 57.10
CA GLN A 13 4.51 -13.92 58.24
C GLN A 13 5.93 -14.06 58.82
N ARG A 14 6.98 -14.00 58.00
CA ARG A 14 8.37 -13.86 58.49
C ARG A 14 8.67 -12.49 59.11
N SER A 15 7.98 -11.43 58.68
CA SER A 15 8.13 -10.10 59.31
C SER A 15 7.61 -10.06 60.76
N CYS A 16 6.62 -10.91 61.10
CA CYS A 16 6.07 -11.00 62.46
C CYS A 16 6.98 -11.74 63.47
N GLU A 17 8.03 -12.45 63.04
CA GLU A 17 9.01 -13.06 63.95
C GLU A 17 10.20 -12.13 64.25
N LEU A 18 10.36 -11.04 63.50
CA LEU A 18 11.43 -10.04 63.67
C LEU A 18 10.99 -8.79 64.43
N THR A 19 9.70 -8.64 64.74
CA THR A 19 9.08 -7.46 65.37
C THR A 19 9.45 -7.22 66.84
N ALA A 20 10.30 -8.05 67.48
CA ALA A 20 10.60 -7.94 68.91
C ALA A 20 11.96 -7.27 69.24
N VAL A 21 12.73 -6.87 68.22
CA VAL A 21 13.99 -6.14 68.37
C VAL A 21 13.96 -5.03 67.31
N MET A 22 14.72 -3.95 67.45
CA MET A 22 14.98 -2.94 66.40
C MET A 22 14.17 -1.62 66.50
N GLU A 23 14.30 -0.91 67.63
CA GLU A 23 13.99 0.53 67.69
C GLU A 23 15.19 1.44 67.30
N ASP A 24 16.40 0.88 67.04
CA ASP A 24 17.67 1.62 66.80
C ASP A 24 18.26 1.52 65.35
N ASP A 25 17.55 0.99 64.35
CA ASP A 25 18.19 0.34 63.18
C ASP A 25 18.24 1.06 61.81
N CYS A 26 17.58 2.20 61.59
CA CYS A 26 17.57 2.83 60.25
C CYS A 26 18.98 3.17 59.74
N ARG A 27 19.86 3.67 60.61
CA ARG A 27 21.24 4.05 60.24
C ARG A 27 22.11 2.83 59.89
N CYS A 28 21.92 1.72 60.59
CA CYS A 28 22.64 0.46 60.33
C CYS A 28 22.22 -0.16 58.99
N ILE A 29 20.93 -0.07 58.66
CA ILE A 29 20.39 -0.52 57.36
C ILE A 29 20.92 0.37 56.24
N CYS A 30 20.91 1.70 56.38
CA CYS A 30 21.49 2.60 55.38
C CYS A 30 22.96 2.29 55.10
N LEU A 31 23.78 2.11 56.14
CA LEU A 31 25.20 1.76 56.00
C LEU A 31 25.41 0.40 55.33
N SER A 32 24.53 -0.57 55.59
CA SER A 32 24.58 -1.91 55.00
C SER A 32 24.18 -1.89 53.52
N LEU A 33 23.09 -1.18 53.18
CA LEU A 33 22.66 -0.93 51.81
C LEU A 33 23.75 -0.21 51.00
N GLU A 34 24.33 0.86 51.55
CA GLU A 34 25.39 1.63 50.88
C GLU A 34 26.64 0.76 50.63
N ARG A 35 27.03 -0.05 51.63
CA ARG A 35 28.17 -0.97 51.52
C ARG A 35 27.96 -2.01 50.42
N ASP A 36 26.81 -2.68 50.40
CA ASP A 36 26.55 -3.71 49.39
C ASP A 36 26.29 -3.09 48.01
N LEU A 37 25.66 -1.91 47.90
CA LEU A 37 25.56 -1.19 46.62
C LEU A 37 26.91 -0.79 46.03
N LYS A 38 27.90 -0.41 46.87
CA LYS A 38 29.28 -0.17 46.43
C LYS A 38 29.94 -1.45 45.92
N ARG A 39 29.65 -2.60 46.52
CA ARG A 39 30.12 -3.92 46.07
C ARG A 39 29.47 -4.35 44.77
N VAL A 40 28.17 -4.10 44.59
CA VAL A 40 27.48 -4.29 43.30
C VAL A 40 28.17 -3.49 42.20
N THR A 41 28.47 -2.20 42.43
CA THR A 41 29.18 -1.39 41.42
C THR A 41 30.54 -1.99 41.08
N HIS A 42 31.31 -2.43 42.08
CA HIS A 42 32.62 -3.06 41.84
C HIS A 42 32.52 -4.39 41.09
N ALA A 43 31.51 -5.20 41.40
CA ALA A 43 31.27 -6.47 40.73
C ALA A 43 30.85 -6.27 39.26
N MET A 44 29.95 -5.33 38.98
CA MET A 44 29.54 -4.96 37.62
C MET A 44 30.73 -4.46 36.77
N VAL A 45 31.60 -3.61 37.33
CA VAL A 45 32.82 -3.14 36.63
C VAL A 45 33.78 -4.28 36.30
N ARG A 46 33.81 -5.33 37.14
CA ARG A 46 34.64 -6.52 36.93
C ARG A 46 33.98 -7.59 36.06
N GLY A 47 32.73 -7.40 35.64
CA GLY A 47 31.95 -8.39 34.90
C GLY A 47 31.51 -9.61 35.73
N ASP A 48 31.58 -9.53 37.06
CA ASP A 48 31.15 -10.59 37.97
C ASP A 48 29.67 -10.42 38.32
N TRP A 49 28.81 -10.89 37.40
CA TRP A 49 27.36 -10.72 37.48
C TRP A 49 26.72 -11.54 38.61
N ASP A 50 27.24 -12.73 38.91
CA ASP A 50 26.71 -13.59 39.97
C ASP A 50 26.90 -12.97 41.36
N SER A 51 28.10 -12.42 41.62
CA SER A 51 28.35 -11.65 42.85
C SER A 51 27.49 -10.39 42.91
N ALA A 52 27.31 -9.68 41.80
CA ALA A 52 26.47 -8.48 41.73
C ALA A 52 25.00 -8.80 42.08
N ILE A 53 24.44 -9.87 41.52
CA ILE A 53 23.08 -10.36 41.82
C ILE A 53 22.99 -10.78 43.29
N SER A 54 23.96 -11.54 43.82
CA SER A 54 23.97 -11.94 45.23
C SER A 54 23.97 -10.76 46.19
N HIS A 55 24.77 -9.71 45.89
CA HIS A 55 24.77 -8.48 46.68
C HIS A 55 23.44 -7.72 46.58
N LEU A 56 22.81 -7.69 45.39
CA LEU A 56 21.48 -7.10 45.22
C LEU A 56 20.39 -7.88 45.96
N SER A 57 20.38 -9.22 45.90
CA SER A 57 19.41 -10.03 46.66
C SER A 57 19.48 -9.71 48.16
N ARG A 58 20.68 -9.50 48.70
CA ARG A 58 20.87 -9.05 50.08
C ARG A 58 20.36 -7.63 50.33
N CYS A 59 20.57 -6.71 49.39
CA CYS A 59 19.95 -5.37 49.46
C CYS A 59 18.43 -5.43 49.51
N LEU A 60 17.80 -6.37 48.78
CA LEU A 60 16.36 -6.56 48.79
C LEU A 60 15.86 -7.14 50.13
N GLU A 61 16.62 -8.06 50.74
CA GLU A 61 16.35 -8.56 52.10
C GLU A 61 16.34 -7.41 53.13
N TYR A 62 17.32 -6.49 53.05
CA TYR A 62 17.35 -5.30 53.91
C TYR A 62 16.13 -4.39 53.71
N GLY A 63 15.66 -4.23 52.46
CA GLY A 63 14.49 -3.40 52.15
C GLY A 63 13.15 -4.00 52.57
N THR A 64 13.04 -5.33 52.64
CA THR A 64 11.80 -6.05 52.97
C THR A 64 11.63 -6.35 54.47
N ALA A 65 12.71 -6.37 55.24
CA ALA A 65 12.70 -6.69 56.67
C ALA A 65 12.17 -5.56 57.59
N PHE A 66 11.94 -4.35 57.06
CA PHE A 66 11.65 -3.16 57.88
C PHE A 66 10.17 -2.74 57.83
N GLN A 67 9.49 -2.69 58.99
CA GLN A 67 8.17 -2.06 59.14
C GLN A 67 8.35 -0.62 59.65
N TRP A 68 8.03 0.39 58.85
CA TRP A 68 8.13 1.79 59.30
C TRP A 68 7.02 2.13 60.27
N SER A 69 7.35 2.35 61.55
CA SER A 69 6.42 2.87 62.54
C SER A 69 6.35 4.42 62.47
N HIS A 70 5.14 4.96 62.63
CA HIS A 70 4.90 6.39 62.63
C HIS A 70 5.51 7.05 63.86
N HIS A 71 6.55 7.85 63.66
CA HIS A 71 6.84 9.14 64.31
C HIS A 71 8.35 9.36 64.48
N GLU A 72 8.91 10.30 63.70
CA GLU A 72 9.90 11.31 64.14
C GLU A 72 10.44 12.10 62.95
N GLN A 73 10.43 13.43 63.04
CA GLN A 73 10.97 14.36 62.02
C GLN A 73 12.47 14.16 61.75
N GLN A 74 13.22 13.57 62.69
CA GLN A 74 14.65 13.23 62.56
C GLN A 74 14.95 12.05 61.63
N LYS A 75 13.94 11.26 61.21
CA LYS A 75 14.11 10.06 60.38
C LYS A 75 13.87 10.30 58.88
N ARG A 76 13.52 11.53 58.47
CA ARG A 76 13.13 11.88 57.10
C ARG A 76 14.28 11.83 56.09
N ASP A 77 15.49 12.25 56.50
CA ASP A 77 16.69 12.21 55.65
C ASP A 77 17.13 10.77 55.38
N GLN A 78 17.15 9.94 56.43
CA GLN A 78 17.52 8.52 56.33
C GLN A 78 16.50 7.72 55.50
N PHE A 79 15.21 8.05 55.60
CA PHE A 79 14.17 7.49 54.73
C PHE A 79 14.43 7.78 53.24
N THR A 80 14.76 9.04 52.94
CA THR A 80 15.06 9.49 51.57
C THR A 80 16.26 8.73 51.00
N ASP A 81 17.30 8.50 51.80
CA ASP A 81 18.47 7.72 51.40
C ASP A 81 18.13 6.26 51.08
N VAL A 82 17.32 5.59 51.90
CA VAL A 82 16.88 4.20 51.65
C VAL A 82 16.11 4.09 50.36
N VAL A 83 15.14 4.99 50.13
CA VAL A 83 14.33 5.00 48.89
C VAL A 83 15.21 5.19 47.66
N ASN A 84 16.13 6.17 47.69
CA ASN A 84 17.07 6.41 46.59
C ASN A 84 17.99 5.20 46.32
N MET A 85 18.44 4.53 47.40
CA MET A 85 19.27 3.32 47.29
C MET A 85 18.51 2.14 46.67
N LEU A 86 17.25 1.92 47.05
CA LEU A 86 16.40 0.88 46.46
C LEU A 86 16.13 1.14 44.97
N ILE A 87 15.81 2.39 44.59
CA ILE A 87 15.63 2.77 43.18
C ILE A 87 16.94 2.55 42.39
N THR A 88 18.08 2.91 42.98
CA THR A 88 19.40 2.69 42.36
C THR A 88 19.71 1.21 42.20
N ALA A 89 19.37 0.39 43.20
CA ALA A 89 19.52 -1.06 43.15
C ALA A 89 18.66 -1.67 42.03
N GLY A 90 17.40 -1.24 41.94
CA GLY A 90 16.47 -1.64 40.87
C GLY A 90 16.99 -1.29 39.48
N ARG A 91 17.53 -0.08 39.30
CA ARG A 91 18.14 0.34 38.01
C ARG A 91 19.34 -0.53 37.66
N LYS A 92 20.20 -0.84 38.63
CA LYS A 92 21.35 -1.74 38.41
C LYS A 92 20.90 -3.15 38.02
N ALA A 93 19.86 -3.69 38.66
CA ALA A 93 19.27 -4.96 38.24
C ALA A 93 18.75 -4.92 36.79
N ALA A 94 18.07 -3.84 36.40
CA ALA A 94 17.60 -3.66 35.02
C ALA A 94 18.74 -3.58 34.00
N THR A 95 19.86 -2.93 34.33
CA THR A 95 21.05 -2.91 33.44
C THR A 95 21.66 -4.29 33.22
N MET A 96 21.40 -5.24 34.13
CA MET A 96 21.82 -6.63 34.03
C MET A 96 20.75 -7.52 33.38
N MET A 97 19.66 -6.93 32.87
CA MET A 97 18.50 -7.62 32.29
C MET A 97 17.75 -8.56 33.26
N ASP A 98 17.99 -8.46 34.57
CA ASP A 98 17.18 -9.14 35.59
C ASP A 98 15.98 -8.28 35.97
N TYR A 99 14.99 -8.26 35.07
CA TYR A 99 13.77 -7.47 35.21
C TYR A 99 12.90 -7.91 36.38
N LYS A 100 13.00 -9.17 36.82
CA LYS A 100 12.25 -9.68 37.96
C LYS A 100 12.81 -9.11 39.27
N LEU A 101 14.12 -9.25 39.48
CA LEU A 101 14.80 -8.68 40.64
C LEU A 101 14.66 -7.15 40.66
N SER A 102 14.77 -6.50 39.51
CA SER A 102 14.54 -5.06 39.38
C SER A 102 13.13 -4.66 39.79
N SER A 103 12.12 -5.41 39.35
CA SER A 103 10.72 -5.19 39.74
C SER A 103 10.48 -5.36 41.23
N ASP A 104 11.12 -6.33 41.88
CA ASP A 104 11.02 -6.57 43.32
C ASP A 104 11.57 -5.37 44.14
N PHE A 105 12.65 -4.74 43.67
CA PHE A 105 13.16 -3.51 44.28
C PHE A 105 12.16 -2.36 44.19
N TYR A 106 11.56 -2.13 43.02
CA TYR A 106 10.59 -1.04 42.87
C TYR A 106 9.31 -1.28 43.68
N MET A 107 8.83 -2.53 43.77
CA MET A 107 7.70 -2.88 44.65
C MET A 107 8.05 -2.68 46.12
N SER A 108 9.29 -3.00 46.52
CA SER A 108 9.78 -2.73 47.87
C SER A 108 9.86 -1.23 48.15
N THR A 109 10.32 -0.42 47.18
CA THR A 109 10.29 1.04 47.28
C THR A 109 8.87 1.56 47.50
N LEU A 110 7.89 1.09 46.73
CA LEU A 110 6.50 1.49 46.87
C LEU A 110 5.92 1.15 48.25
N ALA A 111 6.22 -0.04 48.79
CA ALA A 111 5.81 -0.45 50.12
C ALA A 111 6.43 0.43 51.22
N VAL A 112 7.72 0.73 51.09
CA VAL A 112 8.45 1.62 52.01
C VAL A 112 7.82 3.02 52.02
N VAL A 113 7.56 3.61 50.85
CA VAL A 113 6.96 4.96 50.79
C VAL A 113 5.55 4.99 51.40
N GLN A 114 4.71 3.98 51.15
CA GLN A 114 3.36 3.89 51.74
C GLN A 114 3.34 3.85 53.27
N SER A 115 4.30 3.14 53.88
CA SER A 115 4.35 2.93 55.33
C SER A 115 4.60 4.22 56.14
N THR A 116 5.08 5.28 55.48
CA THR A 116 5.33 6.58 56.14
C THR A 116 4.09 7.43 56.37
N GLY A 117 2.96 7.12 55.73
CA GLY A 117 1.68 7.83 55.91
C GLY A 117 1.66 9.29 55.45
N LEU A 118 2.79 9.83 54.95
CA LEU A 118 2.97 11.22 54.54
C LEU A 118 2.85 11.33 53.01
N CYS A 119 1.85 12.06 52.52
CA CYS A 119 1.73 12.41 51.10
C CYS A 119 2.31 13.82 50.86
N GLY A 120 3.62 14.00 51.05
CA GLY A 120 4.31 15.20 50.57
C GLY A 120 4.71 15.07 49.09
N ASN A 121 5.11 16.18 48.46
CA ASN A 121 5.47 16.20 47.04
C ASN A 121 6.65 15.26 46.71
N ASN A 122 7.62 15.09 47.62
CA ASN A 122 8.77 14.22 47.40
C ASN A 122 8.36 12.74 47.40
N GLU A 123 7.47 12.35 48.31
CA GLU A 123 6.96 10.99 48.43
C GLU A 123 6.16 10.59 47.17
N VAL A 124 5.37 11.51 46.61
CA VAL A 124 4.67 11.29 45.33
C VAL A 124 5.64 11.11 44.17
N ALA A 125 6.70 11.93 44.08
CA ALA A 125 7.71 11.80 43.03
C ALA A 125 8.40 10.41 43.06
N TYR A 126 8.68 9.88 44.25
CA TYR A 126 9.25 8.53 44.41
C TYR A 126 8.27 7.43 44.01
N ILE A 127 6.99 7.55 44.37
CA ILE A 127 5.95 6.61 43.91
C ILE A 127 5.88 6.62 42.39
N CYS A 128 5.85 7.81 41.77
CA CYS A 128 5.79 7.92 40.32
C CYS A 128 7.02 7.29 39.65
N GLN A 129 8.22 7.60 40.14
CA GLN A 129 9.47 7.07 39.60
C GLN A 129 9.55 5.53 39.73
N ALA A 130 9.23 4.98 40.90
CA ALA A 130 9.25 3.53 41.10
C ALA A 130 8.18 2.82 40.25
N THR A 131 6.99 3.40 40.15
CA THR A 131 5.91 2.86 39.30
C THR A 131 6.31 2.87 37.83
N GLN A 132 6.94 3.95 37.34
CA GLN A 132 7.41 4.05 35.96
C GLN A 132 8.37 2.90 35.62
N TYR A 133 9.43 2.74 36.43
CA TYR A 133 10.44 1.71 36.15
C TYR A 133 9.90 0.29 36.30
N HIS A 134 9.02 0.06 37.28
CA HIS A 134 8.36 -1.24 37.40
C HIS A 134 7.54 -1.57 36.15
N VAL A 135 6.76 -0.61 35.65
CA VAL A 135 5.96 -0.79 34.42
C VAL A 135 6.84 -1.00 33.20
N GLU A 136 7.96 -0.27 33.07
CA GLU A 136 8.96 -0.50 32.01
C GLU A 136 9.48 -1.94 32.03
N ASN A 137 9.79 -2.50 33.21
CA ASN A 137 10.18 -3.91 33.34
C ASN A 137 9.05 -4.89 32.96
N LEU A 138 7.79 -4.54 33.26
CA LEU A 138 6.65 -5.37 32.89
C LEU A 138 6.48 -5.48 31.37
N PHE A 139 6.78 -4.44 30.60
CA PHE A 139 6.75 -4.52 29.12
C PHE A 139 7.72 -5.56 28.56
N HIS A 140 8.81 -5.87 29.26
CA HIS A 140 9.75 -6.93 28.86
C HIS A 140 9.30 -8.35 29.23
N THR A 141 8.40 -8.48 30.21
CA THR A 141 8.11 -9.77 30.85
C THR A 141 6.65 -10.21 30.72
N HIS A 142 5.72 -9.29 30.42
CA HIS A 142 4.28 -9.52 30.44
C HIS A 142 3.57 -8.94 29.21
N GLN A 143 2.34 -9.40 28.98
CA GLN A 143 1.44 -8.84 27.97
C GLN A 143 0.86 -7.49 28.44
N PRO A 144 0.53 -6.56 27.52
CA PRO A 144 -0.02 -5.24 27.86
C PRO A 144 -1.26 -5.28 28.77
N ASP A 145 -2.14 -6.28 28.62
CA ASP A 145 -3.35 -6.39 29.45
C ASP A 145 -3.03 -6.59 30.94
N ALA A 146 -1.99 -7.36 31.26
CA ALA A 146 -1.54 -7.55 32.63
C ALA A 146 -0.97 -6.26 33.24
N ILE A 147 -0.38 -5.39 32.41
CA ILE A 147 0.11 -4.07 32.82
C ILE A 147 -1.07 -3.14 33.11
N VAL A 148 -2.13 -3.18 32.31
CA VAL A 148 -3.37 -2.42 32.56
C VAL A 148 -4.01 -2.83 33.91
N GLU A 149 -4.06 -4.13 34.21
CA GLU A 149 -4.53 -4.62 35.50
C GLU A 149 -3.66 -4.14 36.66
N TYR A 150 -2.33 -4.22 36.50
CA TYR A 150 -1.39 -3.69 37.48
C TYR A 150 -1.62 -2.20 37.74
N LEU A 151 -1.79 -1.38 36.69
CA LEU A 151 -2.04 0.05 36.84
C LEU A 151 -3.32 0.35 37.61
N LYS A 152 -4.40 -0.43 37.39
CA LYS A 152 -5.65 -0.29 38.15
C LYS A 152 -5.42 -0.57 39.64
N LEU A 153 -4.65 -1.62 39.96
CA LEU A 153 -4.29 -1.94 41.34
C LEU A 153 -3.38 -0.88 41.94
N ALA A 154 -2.36 -0.44 41.20
CA ALA A 154 -1.41 0.56 41.67
C ALA A 154 -2.06 1.92 41.92
N TRP A 155 -3.02 2.29 41.06
CA TRP A 155 -3.86 3.47 41.23
C TRP A 155 -4.63 3.45 42.56
N GLN A 156 -5.29 2.32 42.85
CA GLN A 156 -6.10 2.15 44.06
C GLN A 156 -5.24 2.09 45.33
N HIS A 157 -4.13 1.36 45.30
CA HIS A 157 -3.32 1.08 46.48
C HIS A 157 -2.26 2.16 46.76
N TYR A 158 -1.47 2.57 45.76
CA TYR A 158 -0.30 3.44 45.95
C TYR A 158 -0.66 4.92 45.76
N LEU A 159 -1.43 5.25 44.73
CA LEU A 159 -1.72 6.64 44.38
C LEU A 159 -2.96 7.21 45.08
N ARG A 160 -3.82 6.36 45.69
CA ARG A 160 -5.02 6.74 46.48
C ARG A 160 -5.90 7.81 45.82
N GLY A 161 -5.89 7.92 44.48
CA GLY A 161 -6.62 8.94 43.74
C GLY A 161 -6.09 10.37 43.85
N VAL A 162 -4.86 10.58 44.36
CA VAL A 162 -4.21 11.90 44.36
C VAL A 162 -3.84 12.27 42.92
N MET A 163 -4.47 13.31 42.38
CA MET A 163 -4.14 13.87 41.07
C MET A 163 -3.21 15.08 41.27
N CYS A 164 -1.95 14.94 40.87
CA CYS A 164 -0.99 16.04 40.76
C CYS A 164 -0.24 15.95 39.42
N GLU A 165 0.50 16.99 39.06
CA GLU A 165 1.19 17.08 37.76
C GLU A 165 2.12 15.87 37.50
N ASP A 166 2.89 15.43 38.51
CA ASP A 166 3.78 14.27 38.41
C ASP A 166 3.04 12.96 38.12
N VAL A 167 1.86 12.78 38.73
CA VAL A 167 1.01 11.60 38.52
C VAL A 167 0.38 11.63 37.13
N SER A 168 -0.11 12.80 36.68
CA SER A 168 -0.62 12.96 35.32
C SER A 168 0.47 12.75 34.27
N HIS A 169 1.69 13.22 34.52
CA HIS A 169 2.84 12.98 33.65
C HIS A 169 3.19 11.49 33.55
N LEU A 170 3.25 10.78 34.70
CA LEU A 170 3.47 9.34 34.76
C LEU A 170 2.42 8.56 33.94
N LEU A 171 1.14 8.80 34.24
CA LEU A 171 0.04 8.09 33.58
C LEU A 171 0.00 8.37 32.09
N CYS A 172 0.27 9.61 31.68
CA CYS A 172 0.40 9.98 30.27
C CYS A 172 1.42 9.10 29.54
N ASN A 173 2.64 9.00 30.08
CA ASN A 173 3.72 8.20 29.45
C ASN A 173 3.40 6.71 29.41
N ILE A 174 2.84 6.16 30.49
CA ILE A 174 2.48 4.74 30.55
C ILE A 174 1.37 4.40 29.57
N HIS A 175 0.29 5.17 29.56
CA HIS A 175 -0.84 4.95 28.64
C HIS A 175 -0.42 5.18 27.17
N LEU A 176 0.46 6.15 26.90
CA LEU A 176 1.05 6.34 25.58
C LEU A 176 1.82 5.09 25.14
N ARG A 177 2.69 4.56 26.01
CA ARG A 177 3.48 3.35 25.70
C ARG A 177 2.59 2.13 25.49
N LEU A 178 1.57 1.93 26.33
CA LEU A 178 0.57 0.87 26.16
C LEU A 178 -0.13 1.00 24.81
N GLY A 179 -0.58 2.21 24.46
CA GLY A 179 -1.22 2.49 23.17
C GLY A 179 -0.34 2.13 21.97
N MET A 180 0.96 2.47 22.03
CA MET A 180 1.93 2.11 20.99
C MET A 180 2.15 0.59 20.88
N GLU A 181 2.21 -0.14 22.00
CA GLU A 181 2.35 -1.60 21.98
C GLU A 181 1.09 -2.31 21.45
N TYR A 182 -0.11 -1.82 21.79
CA TYR A 182 -1.34 -2.31 21.19
C TYR A 182 -1.41 -2.03 19.68
N LEU A 183 -0.93 -0.87 19.23
CA LEU A 183 -0.80 -0.54 17.80
C LEU A 183 0.11 -1.53 17.06
N LYS A 184 1.28 -1.87 17.63
CA LYS A 184 2.17 -2.89 17.06
C LYS A 184 1.48 -4.25 16.92
N LYS A 185 0.59 -4.59 17.86
CA LYS A 185 -0.24 -5.81 17.83
C LYS A 185 -1.53 -5.68 17.04
N THR A 186 -1.76 -4.56 16.35
CA THR A 186 -2.97 -4.27 15.56
C THR A 186 -4.28 -4.28 16.37
N MET A 187 -4.22 -4.11 17.69
CA MET A 187 -5.39 -4.04 18.58
C MET A 187 -5.91 -2.60 18.67
N VAL A 188 -6.61 -2.15 17.62
CA VAL A 188 -6.97 -0.74 17.43
C VAL A 188 -7.89 -0.19 18.53
N SER A 189 -8.87 -0.98 19.01
CA SER A 189 -9.80 -0.56 20.07
C SER A 189 -9.10 -0.28 21.39
N SER A 190 -8.30 -1.24 21.85
CA SER A 190 -7.49 -1.12 23.08
C SER A 190 -6.47 0.00 22.95
N ALA A 191 -5.80 0.12 21.79
CA ALA A 191 -4.87 1.22 21.54
C ALA A 191 -5.56 2.59 21.65
N LYS A 192 -6.74 2.74 21.05
CA LYS A 192 -7.51 3.99 21.08
C LYS A 192 -7.90 4.37 22.52
N GLU A 193 -8.38 3.42 23.31
CA GLU A 193 -8.74 3.64 24.72
C GLU A 193 -7.54 4.16 25.51
N GLN A 194 -6.40 3.47 25.43
CA GLN A 194 -5.19 3.88 26.16
C GLN A 194 -4.67 5.24 25.70
N LEU A 195 -4.63 5.52 24.40
CA LEU A 195 -4.15 6.81 23.89
C LEU A 195 -5.09 7.98 24.22
N GLN A 196 -6.40 7.72 24.36
CA GLN A 196 -7.36 8.74 24.81
C GLN A 196 -7.11 9.10 26.28
N LEU A 197 -6.92 8.10 27.15
CA LEU A 197 -6.52 8.31 28.54
C LEU A 197 -5.20 9.08 28.64
N ALA A 198 -4.21 8.71 27.81
CA ALA A 198 -2.95 9.44 27.74
C ALA A 198 -3.14 10.93 27.38
N ASN A 199 -4.06 11.23 26.46
CA ASN A 199 -4.37 12.59 26.04
C ASN A 199 -5.15 13.39 27.11
N GLU A 200 -6.00 12.75 27.89
CA GLU A 200 -6.67 13.38 29.04
C GLU A 200 -5.67 13.78 30.12
N HIS A 201 -4.74 12.88 30.46
CA HIS A 201 -3.66 13.18 31.42
C HIS A 201 -2.69 14.23 30.89
N PHE A 202 -2.38 14.21 29.59
CA PHE A 202 -1.53 15.22 28.95
C PHE A 202 -2.07 16.65 29.14
N GLN A 203 -3.38 16.85 28.97
CA GLN A 203 -4.02 18.17 29.12
C GLN A 203 -3.88 18.77 30.52
N GLN A 204 -3.60 17.93 31.51
CA GLN A 204 -3.41 18.33 32.90
C GLN A 204 -1.94 18.72 33.21
N VAL A 205 -1.03 18.62 32.24
CA VAL A 205 0.41 18.91 32.41
C VAL A 205 0.83 20.11 31.53
N PRO A 206 0.87 21.35 32.07
CA PRO A 206 1.07 22.56 31.27
C PRO A 206 2.43 22.63 30.54
N GLY A 207 3.47 21.96 31.08
CA GLY A 207 4.85 22.02 30.60
C GLY A 207 5.19 21.11 29.42
N LEU A 208 4.31 20.19 29.02
CA LEU A 208 4.59 19.21 27.95
C LEU A 208 4.24 19.70 26.54
N THR A 209 3.76 20.94 26.40
CA THR A 209 3.38 21.48 25.09
C THR A 209 4.60 21.64 24.18
N GLY A 210 4.52 21.10 22.96
CA GLY A 210 5.63 21.06 22.01
C GLY A 210 6.71 20.01 22.32
N SER A 211 6.50 19.13 23.30
CA SER A 211 7.46 18.07 23.67
C SER A 211 7.46 16.88 22.68
N VAL A 212 8.49 16.04 22.80
CA VAL A 212 8.55 14.73 22.12
C VAL A 212 7.35 13.87 22.50
N THR A 213 6.94 13.85 23.77
CA THR A 213 5.78 13.10 24.26
C THR A 213 4.49 13.52 23.56
N GLU A 214 4.27 14.83 23.37
CA GLU A 214 3.11 15.31 22.64
C GLU A 214 3.16 14.85 21.17
N ALA A 215 4.33 14.94 20.53
CA ALA A 215 4.50 14.50 19.15
C ALA A 215 4.25 12.99 19.01
N GLN A 216 4.74 12.16 19.93
CA GLN A 216 4.48 10.72 20.00
C GLN A 216 2.99 10.42 20.17
N LEU A 217 2.31 11.13 21.07
CA LEU A 217 0.88 10.99 21.34
C LEU A 217 0.04 11.33 20.11
N LYS A 218 0.30 12.48 19.46
CA LYS A 218 -0.43 12.88 18.24
C LYS A 218 -0.16 11.93 17.08
N SER A 219 1.08 11.44 16.93
CA SER A 219 1.46 10.44 15.92
C SER A 219 0.67 9.14 16.11
N SER A 220 0.64 8.63 17.35
CA SER A 220 -0.02 7.37 17.70
C SER A 220 -1.53 7.47 17.57
N LEU A 221 -2.15 8.56 18.05
CA LEU A 221 -3.59 8.80 17.87
C LEU A 221 -3.96 8.92 16.39
N GLY A 222 -3.16 9.66 15.61
CA GLY A 222 -3.35 9.80 14.18
C GLY A 222 -3.32 8.45 13.44
N CYS A 223 -2.41 7.55 13.81
CA CYS A 223 -2.37 6.19 13.30
C CYS A 223 -3.59 5.36 13.73
N CYS A 224 -4.00 5.45 15.00
CA CYS A 224 -5.23 4.80 15.48
C CYS A 224 -6.47 5.23 14.69
N TYR A 225 -6.63 6.53 14.44
CA TYR A 225 -7.77 7.05 13.67
C TYR A 225 -7.77 6.55 12.23
N LEU A 226 -6.59 6.47 11.60
CA LEU A 226 -6.45 5.92 10.25
C LEU A 226 -6.93 4.47 10.19
N LEU A 227 -6.47 3.65 11.15
CA LEU A 227 -6.85 2.24 11.25
C LEU A 227 -8.34 2.06 11.61
N SER A 228 -8.94 3.02 12.31
CA SER A 228 -10.39 3.04 12.58
C SER A 228 -11.21 3.73 11.48
N THR A 229 -10.64 4.02 10.31
CA THR A 229 -11.29 4.69 9.16
C THR A 229 -11.80 6.13 9.41
N ASP A 230 -11.36 6.78 10.50
CA ASP A 230 -11.65 8.19 10.76
C ASP A 230 -10.57 9.07 10.13
N LEU A 231 -10.70 9.29 8.82
CA LEU A 231 -9.68 9.96 8.01
C LEU A 231 -9.51 11.43 8.38
N THR A 232 -10.58 12.13 8.74
CA THR A 232 -10.54 13.56 9.10
C THR A 232 -9.75 13.77 10.38
N SER A 233 -10.05 13.01 11.44
CA SER A 233 -9.31 13.08 12.71
C SER A 233 -7.87 12.62 12.53
N SER A 234 -7.64 11.58 11.73
CA SER A 234 -6.31 11.07 11.43
C SER A 234 -5.44 12.15 10.77
N ILE A 235 -5.92 12.75 9.68
CA ILE A 235 -5.20 13.80 8.95
C ILE A 235 -4.88 14.98 9.86
N TYR A 236 -5.85 15.41 10.67
CA TYR A 236 -5.65 16.52 11.60
C TYR A 236 -4.52 16.19 12.59
N MET A 237 -4.60 15.05 13.28
CA MET A 237 -3.61 14.65 14.30
C MET A 237 -2.21 14.42 13.70
N LEU A 238 -2.13 13.74 12.55
CA LEU A 238 -0.87 13.48 11.87
C LEU A 238 -0.24 14.77 11.30
N SER A 239 -1.06 15.74 10.87
CA SER A 239 -0.56 17.06 10.44
C SER A 239 0.09 17.84 11.59
N LEU A 240 -0.52 17.79 12.77
CA LEU A 240 0.04 18.38 13.99
C LEU A 240 1.36 17.69 14.35
N ALA A 241 1.34 16.36 14.45
CA ALA A 241 2.52 15.57 14.77
C ALA A 241 3.69 15.85 13.82
N LYS A 242 3.44 15.87 12.50
CA LYS A 242 4.43 16.20 11.46
C LYS A 242 5.09 17.55 11.73
N ASN A 243 4.29 18.59 11.97
CA ASN A 243 4.80 19.94 12.21
C ASN A 243 5.59 20.03 13.51
N MET A 244 5.23 19.23 14.53
CA MET A 244 5.96 19.13 15.78
C MET A 244 7.31 18.43 15.59
N TRP A 245 7.36 17.30 14.89
CA TRP A 245 8.62 16.61 14.58
C TRP A 245 9.60 17.51 13.84
N LYS A 246 9.10 18.31 12.89
CA LYS A 246 9.89 19.32 12.20
C LYS A 246 10.43 20.42 13.13
N LYS A 247 9.60 20.94 14.05
CA LYS A 247 10.04 21.92 15.07
C LYS A 247 11.08 21.35 16.03
N LEU A 248 10.97 20.06 16.36
CA LEU A 248 11.92 19.33 17.20
C LEU A 248 13.20 18.91 16.46
N ASN A 249 13.34 19.29 15.18
CA ASN A 249 14.48 18.94 14.33
C ASN A 249 14.74 17.42 14.25
N TRP A 250 13.65 16.64 14.17
CA TRP A 250 13.68 15.19 13.96
C TRP A 250 14.65 14.42 14.87
N PRO A 251 14.32 14.24 16.15
CA PRO A 251 15.16 13.47 17.07
C PRO A 251 15.37 12.04 16.55
N LEU A 252 16.64 11.65 16.36
CA LEU A 252 17.00 10.37 15.73
C LEU A 252 16.53 9.14 16.50
N GLU A 253 16.36 9.26 17.82
CA GLU A 253 15.81 8.20 18.69
C GLU A 253 14.38 7.80 18.28
N GLU A 254 13.63 8.72 17.67
CA GLU A 254 12.23 8.54 17.29
C GLU A 254 12.04 8.36 15.77
N ILE A 255 13.11 8.10 15.02
CA ILE A 255 13.09 8.15 13.55
C ILE A 255 12.05 7.21 12.92
N GLU A 256 11.86 6.02 13.47
CA GLU A 256 10.87 5.06 12.97
C GLU A 256 9.44 5.61 13.12
N LEU A 257 9.14 6.22 14.26
CA LEU A 257 7.84 6.82 14.52
C LEU A 257 7.62 8.07 13.66
N ILE A 258 8.65 8.90 13.49
CA ILE A 258 8.63 10.06 12.60
C ILE A 258 8.29 9.61 11.18
N ILE A 259 9.06 8.69 10.60
CA ILE A 259 8.83 8.23 9.22
C ILE A 259 7.44 7.58 9.10
N SER A 260 7.04 6.78 10.09
CA SER A 260 5.69 6.21 10.17
C SER A 260 4.61 7.30 10.16
N THR A 261 4.80 8.40 10.89
CA THR A 261 3.87 9.55 10.93
C THR A 261 3.71 10.18 9.55
N TYR A 262 4.82 10.46 8.87
CA TYR A 262 4.81 11.03 7.52
C TYR A 262 4.16 10.07 6.52
N LYS A 263 4.45 8.77 6.61
CA LYS A 263 3.83 7.73 5.77
C LYS A 263 2.31 7.70 5.96
N HIS A 264 1.83 7.53 7.18
CA HIS A 264 0.41 7.44 7.48
C HIS A 264 -0.33 8.74 7.12
N TYR A 265 0.33 9.90 7.25
CA TYR A 265 -0.25 11.17 6.83
C TYR A 265 -0.52 11.20 5.31
N VAL A 266 0.45 10.77 4.50
CA VAL A 266 0.29 10.67 3.05
C VAL A 266 -0.77 9.64 2.69
N LEU A 267 -0.78 8.47 3.34
CA LEU A 267 -1.78 7.42 3.10
C LEU A 267 -3.21 7.91 3.39
N ALA A 268 -3.42 8.60 4.52
CA ALA A 268 -4.72 9.17 4.86
C ALA A 268 -5.18 10.21 3.82
N GLN A 269 -4.25 11.02 3.31
CA GLN A 269 -4.53 12.00 2.25
C GLN A 269 -4.87 11.33 0.91
N LEU A 270 -4.15 10.26 0.54
CA LEU A 270 -4.40 9.51 -0.68
C LEU A 270 -5.83 8.97 -0.72
N GLN A 271 -6.38 8.54 0.42
CA GLN A 271 -7.73 7.97 0.53
C GLN A 271 -8.86 8.99 0.37
N ILE A 272 -8.63 10.29 0.65
CA ILE A 272 -9.65 11.35 0.49
C ILE A 272 -9.62 11.98 -0.90
N MET A 273 -8.56 11.74 -1.69
CA MET A 273 -8.36 12.47 -2.94
C MET A 273 -9.43 12.16 -4.00
N GLU A 274 -10.41 13.06 -4.09
CA GLU A 274 -11.19 13.32 -5.32
C GLU A 274 -10.62 14.51 -6.11
N ASP A 275 -9.71 15.33 -5.55
CA ASP A 275 -9.42 16.67 -6.11
C ASP A 275 -7.93 17.09 -6.15
N LYS A 276 -7.52 17.69 -7.26
CA LYS A 276 -6.12 18.05 -7.64
C LYS A 276 -5.47 19.18 -6.79
N LYS A 277 -6.13 19.65 -5.72
CA LYS A 277 -5.76 20.88 -4.98
C LYS A 277 -4.64 20.70 -3.94
N ASN A 278 -4.33 19.47 -3.54
CA ASN A 278 -3.41 19.18 -2.42
C ASN A 278 -1.96 18.87 -2.83
N LYS A 279 -1.54 19.19 -4.06
CA LYS A 279 -0.17 18.89 -4.56
C LYS A 279 0.95 19.45 -3.68
N HIS A 280 0.76 20.63 -3.10
CA HIS A 280 1.77 21.27 -2.23
C HIS A 280 2.08 20.44 -0.98
N ILE A 281 1.09 19.74 -0.42
CA ILE A 281 1.27 18.92 0.78
C ILE A 281 2.25 17.78 0.53
N PHE A 282 2.16 17.14 -0.63
CA PHE A 282 3.04 16.03 -1.00
C PHE A 282 4.46 16.51 -1.25
N ILE A 283 4.65 17.71 -1.80
CA ILE A 283 5.97 18.32 -2.00
C ILE A 283 6.64 18.56 -0.64
N ASP A 284 5.90 19.10 0.33
CA ASP A 284 6.44 19.38 1.67
C ASP A 284 6.86 18.09 2.39
N VAL A 285 6.01 17.06 2.39
CA VAL A 285 6.31 15.76 3.00
C VAL A 285 7.50 15.09 2.32
N THR A 286 7.52 15.09 0.99
CA THR A 286 8.62 14.55 0.20
C THR A 286 9.94 15.24 0.55
N SER A 287 9.94 16.58 0.61
CA SER A 287 11.13 17.36 0.97
C SER A 287 11.65 17.00 2.36
N ASP A 288 10.77 16.91 3.35
CA ASP A 288 11.14 16.55 4.73
C ASP A 288 11.74 15.13 4.79
N LEU A 289 11.14 14.16 4.10
CA LEU A 289 11.64 12.77 4.04
C LEU A 289 13.01 12.69 3.35
N VAL A 290 13.24 13.43 2.27
CA VAL A 290 14.55 13.47 1.58
C VAL A 290 15.63 14.09 2.48
N GLN A 291 15.31 15.15 3.23
CA GLN A 291 16.24 15.72 4.22
C GLN A 291 16.61 14.72 5.31
N LEU A 292 15.62 14.00 5.85
CA LEU A 292 15.84 12.91 6.81
C LEU A 292 16.73 11.81 6.24
N HIS A 293 16.48 11.39 5.00
CA HIS A 293 17.30 10.37 4.35
C HIS A 293 18.76 10.78 4.26
N HIS A 294 19.06 12.01 3.86
CA HIS A 294 20.43 12.50 3.75
C HIS A 294 21.17 12.47 5.11
N VAL A 295 20.47 12.72 6.23
CA VAL A 295 21.03 12.58 7.58
C VAL A 295 21.30 11.11 7.90
N LEU A 296 20.33 10.22 7.70
CA LEU A 296 20.45 8.80 7.99
C LEU A 296 21.53 8.10 7.14
N TYR A 297 21.62 8.50 5.87
CA TYR A 297 22.61 7.98 4.95
C TYR A 297 24.04 8.33 5.38
N LYS A 298 24.28 9.59 5.79
CA LYS A 298 25.59 10.01 6.35
C LYS A 298 25.99 9.23 7.60
N LEU A 299 25.02 8.78 8.38
CA LEU A 299 25.24 7.97 9.57
C LEU A 299 25.32 6.46 9.24
N ASN A 300 25.18 6.08 7.97
CA ASN A 300 25.11 4.70 7.48
C ASN A 300 24.02 3.88 8.18
N GLN A 301 22.92 4.53 8.57
CA GLN A 301 22.01 4.03 9.60
C GLN A 301 20.78 3.29 9.07
N SER A 302 20.20 3.60 7.89
CA SER A 302 19.14 2.76 7.27
C SER A 302 18.63 3.30 5.92
N MET A 303 17.92 2.45 5.16
CA MET A 303 17.17 2.82 3.93
C MET A 303 15.66 3.05 4.19
N ILE A 304 15.24 3.29 5.44
CA ILE A 304 13.82 3.33 5.84
C ILE A 304 13.01 4.37 5.02
N VAL A 305 13.61 5.48 4.63
CA VAL A 305 12.94 6.48 3.77
C VAL A 305 12.69 5.95 2.36
N ALA A 306 13.66 5.25 1.76
CA ALA A 306 13.49 4.66 0.44
C ALA A 306 12.41 3.56 0.45
N ASP A 307 12.36 2.76 1.51
CA ASP A 307 11.29 1.79 1.74
C ASP A 307 9.92 2.45 1.90
N THR A 308 9.88 3.58 2.59
CA THR A 308 8.65 4.35 2.78
C THR A 308 8.12 4.86 1.45
N PHE A 309 8.98 5.43 0.60
CA PHE A 309 8.58 5.82 -0.75
C PHE A 309 8.12 4.62 -1.59
N THR A 310 8.76 3.45 -1.44
CA THR A 310 8.29 2.24 -2.12
C THR A 310 6.88 1.85 -1.67
N GLN A 311 6.61 1.86 -0.36
CA GLN A 311 5.28 1.53 0.19
C GLN A 311 4.21 2.52 -0.28
N LEU A 312 4.52 3.82 -0.29
CA LEU A 312 3.63 4.86 -0.80
C LEU A 312 3.36 4.68 -2.31
N GLY A 313 4.40 4.38 -3.09
CA GLY A 313 4.28 4.08 -4.51
C GLY A 313 3.42 2.86 -4.78
N MET A 314 3.59 1.77 -4.01
CA MET A 314 2.75 0.57 -4.14
C MET A 314 1.29 0.85 -3.79
N ASN A 315 1.02 1.61 -2.73
CA ASN A 315 -0.35 1.97 -2.39
C ASN A 315 -1.01 2.81 -3.51
N ALA A 316 -0.30 3.82 -4.02
CA ALA A 316 -0.79 4.62 -5.14
C ALA A 316 -0.98 3.78 -6.41
N PHE A 317 -0.14 2.78 -6.65
CA PHE A 317 -0.25 1.87 -7.79
C PHE A 317 -1.49 0.97 -7.69
N TYR A 318 -1.82 0.45 -6.50
CA TYR A 318 -3.00 -0.40 -6.29
C TYR A 318 -4.31 0.38 -6.08
N THR A 319 -4.24 1.71 -6.00
CA THR A 319 -5.40 2.61 -5.95
C THR A 319 -5.58 3.39 -7.26
N ASP A 320 -5.02 2.89 -8.36
CA ASP A 320 -5.12 3.44 -9.72
C ASP A 320 -4.72 4.93 -9.80
N ASN A 321 -3.67 5.29 -9.05
CA ASN A 321 -3.07 6.63 -9.05
C ASN A 321 -1.62 6.58 -9.56
N GLU A 322 -1.46 6.09 -10.78
CA GLU A 322 -0.19 5.73 -11.41
C GLU A 322 0.78 6.91 -11.48
N LYS A 323 0.28 8.14 -11.72
CA LYS A 323 1.14 9.34 -11.79
C LYS A 323 1.87 9.60 -10.47
N GLN A 324 1.19 9.37 -9.34
CA GLN A 324 1.81 9.52 -8.04
C GLN A 324 2.68 8.32 -7.70
N ALA A 325 2.26 7.11 -8.09
CA ALA A 325 3.07 5.91 -7.96
C ALA A 325 4.43 6.09 -8.66
N ILE A 326 4.45 6.61 -9.89
CA ILE A 326 5.67 6.94 -10.65
C ILE A 326 6.56 7.88 -9.84
N SER A 327 6.01 8.97 -9.29
CA SER A 327 6.78 9.95 -8.51
C SER A 327 7.44 9.32 -7.29
N TYR A 328 6.70 8.55 -6.49
CA TYR A 328 7.25 7.91 -5.30
C TYR A 328 8.26 6.81 -5.63
N PHE A 329 8.00 5.99 -6.65
CA PHE A 329 8.96 4.99 -7.09
C PHE A 329 10.26 5.63 -7.63
N GLN A 330 10.17 6.75 -8.34
CA GLN A 330 11.34 7.49 -8.82
C GLN A 330 12.19 8.05 -7.67
N GLN A 331 11.55 8.61 -6.64
CA GLN A 331 12.25 9.08 -5.45
C GLN A 331 12.96 7.92 -4.73
N SER A 332 12.25 6.79 -4.53
CA SER A 332 12.86 5.59 -3.94
C SER A 332 14.05 5.08 -4.77
N LEU A 333 13.91 5.03 -6.09
CA LEU A 333 14.94 4.59 -7.03
C LEU A 333 16.19 5.47 -6.95
N GLU A 334 16.01 6.78 -6.85
CA GLU A 334 17.12 7.72 -6.70
C GLU A 334 17.90 7.47 -5.40
N LEU A 335 17.20 7.28 -4.28
CA LEU A 335 17.84 6.99 -2.99
C LEU A 335 18.62 5.66 -3.01
N TYR A 336 18.03 4.61 -3.59
CA TYR A 336 18.71 3.31 -3.72
C TYR A 336 19.98 3.37 -4.59
N LYS A 337 19.95 4.14 -5.68
CA LYS A 337 21.13 4.36 -6.52
C LYS A 337 22.23 5.17 -5.84
N GLN A 338 21.88 6.12 -4.98
CA GLN A 338 22.86 6.91 -4.22
C GLN A 338 23.57 6.10 -3.13
N ALA A 339 22.89 5.11 -2.53
CA ALA A 339 23.35 4.44 -1.32
C ALA A 339 24.46 3.40 -1.54
N THR A 340 24.36 2.62 -2.62
CA THR A 340 25.36 1.70 -3.20
C THR A 340 24.57 0.79 -4.14
N PRO A 341 24.61 0.99 -5.47
CA PRO A 341 23.75 0.26 -6.41
C PRO A 341 23.85 -1.27 -6.29
N ASP A 342 25.06 -1.79 -6.07
CA ASP A 342 25.32 -3.24 -6.02
C ASP A 342 24.62 -3.93 -4.83
N LYS A 343 24.48 -3.22 -3.70
CA LYS A 343 23.82 -3.77 -2.50
C LYS A 343 22.30 -3.84 -2.65
N TYR A 344 21.73 -2.94 -3.44
CA TYR A 344 20.28 -2.73 -3.57
C TYR A 344 19.77 -3.01 -4.99
N MET A 345 20.46 -3.92 -5.71
CA MET A 345 20.19 -4.15 -7.12
C MET A 345 18.79 -4.76 -7.33
N GLU A 346 18.34 -5.62 -6.41
CA GLU A 346 17.01 -6.22 -6.46
C GLU A 346 15.91 -5.17 -6.31
N GLU A 347 16.06 -4.23 -5.37
CA GLU A 347 15.13 -3.13 -5.17
C GLU A 347 15.08 -2.19 -6.38
N ILE A 348 16.24 -1.86 -6.95
CA ILE A 348 16.34 -1.05 -8.17
C ILE A 348 15.60 -1.72 -9.34
N LEU A 349 15.85 -3.01 -9.58
CA LEU A 349 15.19 -3.78 -10.66
C LEU A 349 13.67 -3.86 -10.46
N ARG A 350 13.24 -4.05 -9.21
CA ARG A 350 11.82 -4.07 -8.83
C ARG A 350 11.15 -2.71 -9.05
N LEU A 351 11.79 -1.61 -8.65
CA LEU A 351 11.26 -0.26 -8.85
C LEU A 351 11.17 0.10 -10.34
N LEU A 352 12.18 -0.23 -11.14
CA LEU A 352 12.14 0.00 -12.59
C LEU A 352 11.00 -0.77 -13.26
N ARG A 353 10.69 -2.00 -12.80
CA ARG A 353 9.51 -2.73 -13.28
C ARG A 353 8.22 -1.95 -13.03
N PHE A 354 7.99 -1.51 -11.80
CA PHE A 354 6.77 -0.81 -11.43
C PHE A 354 6.65 0.56 -12.12
N ILE A 355 7.74 1.30 -12.23
CA ILE A 355 7.78 2.57 -12.98
C ILE A 355 7.43 2.31 -14.45
N GLY A 356 8.03 1.28 -15.06
CA GLY A 356 7.75 0.93 -16.45
C GLY A 356 6.27 0.62 -16.69
N VAL A 357 5.67 -0.21 -15.83
CA VAL A 357 4.24 -0.56 -15.92
C VAL A 357 3.35 0.66 -15.71
N ALA A 358 3.62 1.48 -14.69
CA ALA A 358 2.85 2.69 -14.44
C ALA A 358 2.98 3.71 -15.60
N CYS A 359 4.16 3.85 -16.20
CA CYS A 359 4.34 4.65 -17.42
C CYS A 359 3.56 4.09 -18.61
N TYR A 360 3.50 2.76 -18.76
CA TYR A 360 2.69 2.13 -19.81
C TYR A 360 1.20 2.40 -19.62
N ASN A 361 0.67 2.22 -18.40
CA ASN A 361 -0.75 2.46 -18.08
C ASN A 361 -1.14 3.93 -18.29
N THR A 362 -0.27 4.87 -17.91
CA THR A 362 -0.46 6.30 -18.14
C THR A 362 -0.22 6.76 -19.59
N ARG A 363 0.01 5.82 -20.52
CA ARG A 363 0.28 6.06 -21.95
C ARG A 363 1.55 6.88 -22.23
N GLU A 364 2.49 6.93 -21.29
CA GLU A 364 3.80 7.54 -21.45
C GLU A 364 4.79 6.51 -22.05
N PHE A 365 4.46 5.98 -23.23
CA PHE A 365 5.13 4.82 -23.83
C PHE A 365 6.63 5.04 -24.08
N GLU A 366 7.05 6.24 -24.48
CA GLU A 366 8.48 6.55 -24.65
C GLU A 366 9.23 6.50 -23.32
N LYS A 367 8.59 6.92 -22.22
CA LYS A 367 9.18 6.82 -20.87
C LYS A 367 9.25 5.36 -20.44
N ALA A 368 8.18 4.59 -20.65
CA ALA A 368 8.16 3.16 -20.36
C ALA A 368 9.30 2.43 -21.10
N CYS A 369 9.50 2.70 -22.40
CA CYS A 369 10.63 2.14 -23.15
C CYS A 369 11.98 2.47 -22.51
N ARG A 370 12.24 3.74 -22.14
CA ARG A 370 13.51 4.11 -21.51
C ARG A 370 13.76 3.35 -20.21
N VAL A 371 12.74 3.26 -19.36
CA VAL A 371 12.81 2.57 -18.07
C VAL A 371 13.00 1.05 -18.25
N TYR A 372 12.30 0.44 -19.20
CA TYR A 372 12.49 -0.99 -19.49
C TYR A 372 13.84 -1.30 -20.11
N HIS A 373 14.40 -0.42 -20.95
CA HIS A 373 15.78 -0.56 -21.45
C HIS A 373 16.80 -0.47 -20.33
N GLU A 374 16.63 0.50 -19.43
CA GLU A 374 17.50 0.62 -18.26
C GLU A 374 17.46 -0.65 -17.40
N ARG A 375 16.26 -1.18 -17.14
CA ARG A 375 16.08 -2.44 -16.41
C ARG A 375 16.74 -3.62 -17.13
N LEU A 376 16.56 -3.73 -18.45
CA LEU A 376 17.13 -4.81 -19.26
C LEU A 376 18.67 -4.76 -19.23
N GLN A 377 19.27 -3.58 -19.36
CA GLN A 377 20.72 -3.40 -19.28
C GLN A 377 21.29 -3.87 -17.93
N LEU A 378 20.60 -3.57 -16.83
CA LEU A 378 21.01 -4.02 -15.49
C LEU A 378 20.87 -5.54 -15.33
N LEU A 379 19.80 -6.14 -15.86
CA LEU A 379 19.60 -7.59 -15.84
C LEU A 379 20.67 -8.31 -16.67
N GLU A 380 20.99 -7.82 -17.86
CA GLU A 380 22.02 -8.39 -18.75
C GLU A 380 23.44 -8.21 -18.21
N ALA A 381 23.70 -7.14 -17.46
CA ALA A 381 24.97 -6.91 -16.79
C ALA A 381 25.20 -7.83 -15.58
N SER A 382 24.13 -8.42 -15.03
CA SER A 382 24.24 -9.38 -13.94
C SER A 382 24.92 -10.67 -14.42
N GLN A 383 26.08 -11.00 -13.85
CA GLN A 383 26.85 -12.20 -14.24
C GLN A 383 26.22 -13.53 -13.79
N SER A 384 25.07 -13.50 -13.11
CA SER A 384 24.41 -14.72 -12.64
C SER A 384 23.43 -15.27 -13.68
N MET A 385 23.66 -16.50 -14.13
CA MET A 385 22.72 -17.32 -14.90
C MET A 385 21.60 -17.92 -14.03
N ASP A 386 21.10 -17.15 -13.07
CA ASP A 386 19.98 -17.58 -12.24
C ASP A 386 18.70 -17.63 -13.09
N ILE A 387 17.91 -18.69 -12.89
CA ILE A 387 16.61 -18.89 -13.53
C ILE A 387 15.72 -17.66 -13.31
N ASN A 388 15.78 -17.04 -12.12
CA ASN A 388 14.99 -15.85 -11.81
C ASN A 388 15.35 -14.65 -12.71
N ILE A 389 16.64 -14.37 -12.92
CA ILE A 389 17.07 -13.26 -13.79
C ILE A 389 16.65 -13.52 -15.23
N LEU A 390 16.80 -14.75 -15.69
CA LEU A 390 16.43 -15.13 -17.04
C LEU A 390 14.92 -15.00 -17.30
N THR A 391 14.07 -15.27 -16.30
CA THR A 391 12.63 -14.98 -16.36
C THR A 391 12.38 -13.48 -16.43
N GLN A 392 13.06 -12.69 -15.60
CA GLN A 392 12.91 -11.23 -15.61
C GLN A 392 13.36 -10.59 -16.94
N ILE A 393 14.36 -11.14 -17.61
CA ILE A 393 14.79 -10.71 -18.96
C ILE A 393 13.68 -11.00 -19.97
N ALA A 394 13.06 -12.19 -19.93
CA ALA A 394 11.94 -12.54 -20.80
C ALA A 394 10.74 -11.58 -20.59
N ASP A 395 10.39 -11.29 -19.33
CA ASP A 395 9.34 -10.32 -18.98
C ASP A 395 9.66 -8.92 -19.51
N CYS A 396 10.93 -8.48 -19.43
CA CYS A 396 11.38 -7.20 -19.95
C CYS A 396 11.28 -7.14 -21.47
N HIS A 397 11.66 -8.21 -22.19
CA HIS A 397 11.49 -8.31 -23.63
C HIS A 397 10.01 -8.24 -24.03
N ALA A 398 9.13 -8.98 -23.33
CA ALA A 398 7.69 -8.91 -23.58
C ALA A 398 7.15 -7.48 -23.37
N SER A 399 7.51 -6.85 -22.24
CA SER A 399 7.12 -5.47 -21.91
C SER A 399 7.59 -4.45 -22.95
N LEU A 400 8.83 -4.59 -23.45
CA LEU A 400 9.35 -3.77 -24.54
C LEU A 400 8.60 -4.01 -25.84
N GLY A 401 8.27 -5.26 -26.18
CA GLY A 401 7.47 -5.61 -27.35
C GLY A 401 6.08 -4.97 -27.29
N PHE A 402 5.38 -5.06 -26.15
CA PHE A 402 4.10 -4.36 -25.92
C PHE A 402 4.25 -2.85 -26.09
N THR A 403 5.27 -2.26 -25.48
CA THR A 403 5.48 -0.81 -25.55
C THR A 403 5.79 -0.35 -26.98
N TYR A 404 6.62 -1.08 -27.72
CA TYR A 404 6.94 -0.77 -29.12
C TYR A 404 5.76 -0.98 -30.06
N SER A 405 4.87 -1.93 -29.76
CA SER A 405 3.58 -2.07 -30.45
C SER A 405 2.79 -0.76 -30.36
N ARG A 406 2.65 -0.21 -29.15
CA ARG A 406 1.95 1.07 -28.90
C ARG A 406 2.65 2.28 -29.52
N LEU A 407 3.98 2.25 -29.60
CA LEU A 407 4.78 3.27 -30.31
C LEU A 407 4.80 3.09 -31.84
N ARG A 408 4.10 2.07 -32.37
CA ARG A 408 4.03 1.76 -33.82
C ARG A 408 5.39 1.46 -34.44
N ASN A 409 6.34 0.98 -33.65
CA ASN A 409 7.66 0.57 -34.12
C ASN A 409 7.67 -0.95 -34.30
N PHE A 410 7.20 -1.38 -35.47
CA PHE A 410 6.97 -2.79 -35.78
C PHE A 410 8.24 -3.63 -35.78
N ASP A 411 9.35 -3.11 -36.31
CA ASP A 411 10.61 -3.86 -36.36
C ASP A 411 11.13 -4.16 -34.95
N LYS A 412 11.06 -3.18 -34.03
CA LYS A 412 11.46 -3.38 -32.63
C LYS A 412 10.46 -4.23 -31.87
N MET A 413 9.16 -4.05 -32.10
CA MET A 413 8.10 -4.87 -31.49
C MET A 413 8.34 -6.35 -31.80
N LEU A 414 8.53 -6.70 -33.07
CA LEU A 414 8.76 -8.08 -33.49
C LEU A 414 10.06 -8.63 -32.91
N MET A 415 11.16 -7.87 -33.00
CA MET A 415 12.46 -8.28 -32.44
C MET A 415 12.35 -8.61 -30.94
N TYR A 416 11.64 -7.79 -30.15
CA TYR A 416 11.51 -8.02 -28.72
C TYR A 416 10.53 -9.15 -28.38
N TYR A 417 9.45 -9.30 -29.14
CA TYR A 417 8.56 -10.45 -28.97
C TYR A 417 9.22 -11.78 -29.33
N GLU A 418 9.99 -11.85 -30.42
CA GLU A 418 10.76 -13.05 -30.77
C GLU A 418 11.78 -13.40 -29.68
N ARG A 419 12.45 -12.41 -29.08
CA ARG A 419 13.35 -12.62 -27.94
C ARG A 419 12.62 -13.12 -26.68
N ALA A 420 11.41 -12.63 -26.44
CA ALA A 420 10.58 -13.09 -25.34
C ALA A 420 10.14 -14.55 -25.58
N LEU A 421 9.59 -14.87 -26.75
CA LEU A 421 9.14 -16.22 -27.12
C LEU A 421 10.29 -17.22 -27.24
N ALA A 422 11.51 -16.80 -27.58
CA ALA A 422 12.69 -17.68 -27.50
C ALA A 422 12.97 -18.19 -26.07
N SER A 423 12.39 -17.52 -25.06
CA SER A 423 12.41 -17.92 -23.65
C SER A 423 11.10 -18.57 -23.20
N ASP A 424 10.34 -19.19 -24.13
CA ASP A 424 8.97 -19.72 -23.97
C ASP A 424 8.68 -20.37 -22.61
N SER A 425 9.59 -21.23 -22.11
CA SER A 425 9.43 -21.93 -20.83
C SER A 425 9.36 -21.03 -19.59
N ARG A 426 9.61 -19.72 -19.74
CA ARG A 426 9.64 -18.72 -18.66
C ARG A 426 8.50 -17.71 -18.75
N LEU A 427 7.79 -17.65 -19.87
CA LEU A 427 6.62 -16.80 -20.02
C LEU A 427 5.38 -17.51 -19.49
N THR A 428 4.39 -16.73 -19.04
CA THR A 428 3.08 -17.32 -18.73
C THR A 428 2.34 -17.64 -20.03
N ALA A 429 1.41 -18.60 -19.97
CA ALA A 429 0.53 -18.91 -21.09
C ALA A 429 -0.24 -17.67 -21.58
N GLU A 430 -0.58 -16.76 -20.66
CA GLU A 430 -1.25 -15.50 -20.97
C GLU A 430 -0.34 -14.54 -21.75
N ASP A 431 0.94 -14.43 -21.38
CA ASP A 431 1.91 -13.60 -22.09
C ASP A 431 2.15 -14.12 -23.50
N ILE A 432 2.36 -15.43 -23.65
CA ILE A 432 2.55 -16.07 -24.96
C ILE A 432 1.33 -15.81 -25.84
N GLN A 433 0.12 -16.02 -25.31
CA GLN A 433 -1.13 -15.76 -26.01
C GLN A 433 -1.24 -14.30 -26.49
N LEU A 434 -0.93 -13.34 -25.62
CA LEU A 434 -1.02 -11.92 -25.94
C LEU A 434 0.05 -11.50 -26.98
N ILE A 435 1.28 -11.99 -26.83
CA ILE A 435 2.37 -11.77 -27.79
C ILE A 435 1.99 -12.32 -29.17
N GLU A 436 1.59 -13.59 -29.25
CA GLU A 436 1.23 -14.25 -30.52
C GLU A 436 0.04 -13.58 -31.20
N THR A 437 -0.97 -13.13 -30.42
CA THR A 437 -2.11 -12.40 -30.98
C THR A 437 -1.66 -11.06 -31.60
N ASN A 438 -0.79 -10.31 -30.91
CA ASN A 438 -0.28 -9.04 -31.41
C ASN A 438 0.63 -9.22 -32.65
N ILE A 439 1.44 -10.28 -32.68
CA ILE A 439 2.23 -10.68 -33.86
C ILE A 439 1.29 -10.97 -35.04
N GLY A 440 0.22 -11.73 -34.81
CA GLY A 440 -0.79 -12.04 -35.83
C GLY A 440 -1.43 -10.79 -36.42
N SER A 441 -1.89 -9.87 -35.58
CA SER A 441 -2.47 -8.59 -36.02
C SER A 441 -1.46 -7.74 -36.80
N LEU A 442 -0.19 -7.73 -36.39
CA LEU A 442 0.85 -7.02 -37.13
C LEU A 442 1.11 -7.62 -38.52
N TYR A 443 1.25 -8.95 -38.61
CA TYR A 443 1.47 -9.60 -39.90
C TYR A 443 0.28 -9.36 -40.83
N HIS A 444 -0.94 -9.31 -40.31
CA HIS A 444 -2.12 -8.92 -41.08
C HIS A 444 -2.00 -7.48 -41.61
N VAL A 445 -1.64 -6.50 -40.78
CA VAL A 445 -1.43 -5.10 -41.22
C VAL A 445 -0.36 -5.03 -42.32
N LYS A 446 0.75 -5.76 -42.15
CA LYS A 446 1.85 -5.79 -43.12
C LYS A 446 1.44 -6.44 -44.44
N ALA A 447 0.68 -7.53 -44.38
CA ALA A 447 0.15 -8.21 -45.56
C ALA A 447 -0.75 -7.27 -46.39
N VAL A 448 -1.69 -6.57 -45.75
CA VAL A 448 -2.59 -5.61 -46.43
C VAL A 448 -1.81 -4.43 -47.01
N LYS A 449 -0.76 -3.96 -46.31
CA LYS A 449 0.11 -2.89 -46.83
C LYS A 449 0.82 -3.30 -48.12
N LEU A 450 1.40 -4.50 -48.14
CA LEU A 450 2.11 -5.04 -49.30
C LEU A 450 1.18 -5.32 -50.48
N GLU A 451 -0.04 -5.79 -50.19
CA GLU A 451 -1.09 -5.99 -51.19
C GLU A 451 -1.45 -4.66 -51.89
N LYS A 452 -1.64 -3.59 -51.11
CA LYS A 452 -1.87 -2.23 -51.66
C LYS A 452 -0.68 -1.70 -52.47
N GLN A 453 0.54 -2.17 -52.19
CA GLN A 453 1.76 -1.82 -52.93
C GLN A 453 1.99 -2.73 -54.16
N GLY A 454 1.12 -3.70 -54.41
CA GLY A 454 1.22 -4.63 -55.54
C GLY A 454 2.16 -5.82 -55.33
N SER A 455 2.71 -6.00 -54.13
CA SER A 455 3.64 -7.10 -53.79
C SER A 455 2.89 -8.34 -53.31
N MET A 456 2.19 -9.01 -54.22
CA MET A 456 1.27 -10.11 -53.90
C MET A 456 1.93 -11.33 -53.25
N GLU A 457 3.11 -11.74 -53.73
CA GLU A 457 3.81 -12.92 -53.19
C GLU A 457 4.30 -12.71 -51.76
N GLU A 458 4.81 -11.52 -51.44
CA GLU A 458 5.23 -11.18 -50.08
C GLU A 458 4.03 -11.02 -49.15
N SER A 459 2.95 -10.42 -49.64
CA SER A 459 1.69 -10.29 -48.90
C SER A 459 1.14 -11.65 -48.49
N ALA A 460 1.12 -12.63 -49.40
CA ALA A 460 0.68 -14.00 -49.11
C ALA A 460 1.48 -14.65 -47.97
N LYS A 461 2.81 -14.50 -47.96
CA LYS A 461 3.66 -15.01 -46.88
C LYS A 461 3.27 -14.43 -45.53
N TYR A 462 3.01 -13.12 -45.45
CA TYR A 462 2.60 -12.49 -44.20
C TYR A 462 1.19 -12.89 -43.78
N TYR A 463 0.28 -13.18 -44.71
CA TYR A 463 -1.02 -13.77 -44.37
C TYR A 463 -0.85 -15.17 -43.74
N ASP A 464 0.00 -16.03 -44.31
CA ASP A 464 0.27 -17.36 -43.74
C ASP A 464 0.89 -17.25 -42.34
N MET A 465 1.84 -16.33 -42.15
CA MET A 465 2.45 -16.06 -40.84
C MET A 465 1.45 -15.50 -39.82
N ALA A 466 0.50 -14.66 -40.25
CA ALA A 466 -0.57 -14.15 -39.38
C ALA A 466 -1.48 -15.28 -38.90
N GLU A 467 -1.89 -16.16 -39.82
CA GLU A 467 -2.73 -17.32 -39.51
C GLU A 467 -2.03 -18.30 -38.56
N GLU A 468 -0.74 -18.54 -38.75
CA GLU A 468 0.08 -19.36 -37.85
C GLU A 468 0.13 -18.75 -36.43
N ALA A 469 0.40 -17.44 -36.32
CA ALA A 469 0.48 -16.74 -35.04
C ALA A 469 -0.87 -16.78 -34.28
N PHE A 470 -1.98 -16.49 -34.96
CA PHE A 470 -3.31 -16.61 -34.35
C PHE A 470 -3.60 -18.04 -33.90
N THR A 471 -3.24 -19.04 -34.71
CA THR A 471 -3.42 -20.45 -34.35
C THR A 471 -2.58 -20.83 -33.13
N LYS A 472 -1.35 -20.31 -33.00
CA LYS A 472 -0.53 -20.48 -31.80
C LYS A 472 -1.17 -19.84 -30.58
N ALA A 473 -1.65 -18.60 -30.69
CA ALA A 473 -2.32 -17.89 -29.59
C ALA A 473 -3.50 -18.69 -29.02
N LEU A 474 -4.28 -19.35 -29.87
CA LEU A 474 -5.44 -20.15 -29.45
C LEU A 474 -5.09 -21.41 -28.66
N ARG A 475 -3.87 -21.95 -28.78
CA ARG A 475 -3.44 -23.15 -28.02
C ARG A 475 -3.38 -22.91 -26.53
N TYR A 476 -3.22 -21.65 -26.12
CA TYR A 476 -3.03 -21.23 -24.74
C TYR A 476 -4.26 -20.50 -24.17
N SER A 477 -5.33 -20.33 -24.96
CA SER A 477 -6.36 -19.32 -24.67
C SER A 477 -7.68 -19.88 -24.16
N TRP A 478 -8.05 -19.44 -22.96
CA TRP A 478 -9.41 -19.43 -22.44
C TRP A 478 -10.05 -18.03 -22.47
N LYS A 479 -9.26 -16.98 -22.76
CA LYS A 479 -9.76 -15.58 -22.84
C LYS A 479 -10.41 -15.31 -24.20
N SER A 480 -11.15 -14.22 -24.28
CA SER A 480 -11.90 -13.81 -25.48
C SER A 480 -11.05 -13.14 -26.55
N PHE A 481 -10.06 -12.34 -26.16
CA PHE A 481 -9.28 -11.48 -27.05
C PHE A 481 -8.65 -12.19 -28.28
N PRO A 482 -7.98 -13.36 -28.18
CA PRO A 482 -7.39 -14.00 -29.36
C PRO A 482 -8.42 -14.52 -30.35
N PHE A 483 -9.54 -15.05 -29.85
CA PHE A 483 -10.65 -15.53 -30.68
C PHE A 483 -11.27 -14.38 -31.48
N ILE A 484 -11.39 -13.21 -30.85
CA ILE A 484 -11.93 -12.01 -31.51
C ILE A 484 -10.98 -11.49 -32.57
N ASN A 485 -9.68 -11.35 -32.25
CA ASN A 485 -8.68 -10.87 -33.23
C ASN A 485 -8.54 -11.84 -34.40
N TYR A 486 -8.56 -13.15 -34.16
CA TYR A 486 -8.53 -14.12 -35.25
C TYR A 486 -9.83 -14.10 -36.07
N GLY A 487 -10.99 -13.99 -35.41
CA GLY A 487 -12.27 -13.79 -36.08
C GLY A 487 -12.27 -12.53 -36.95
N TYR A 488 -11.67 -11.45 -36.48
CA TYR A 488 -11.49 -10.20 -37.22
C TYR A 488 -10.59 -10.39 -38.44
N TYR A 489 -9.44 -11.05 -38.28
CA TYR A 489 -8.58 -11.44 -39.40
C TYR A 489 -9.34 -12.23 -40.47
N LEU A 490 -10.07 -13.28 -40.07
CA LEU A 490 -10.85 -14.12 -40.97
C LEU A 490 -11.96 -13.35 -41.69
N TYR A 491 -12.57 -12.36 -41.03
CA TYR A 491 -13.55 -11.47 -41.65
C TYR A 491 -12.95 -10.72 -42.86
N PHE A 492 -11.74 -10.17 -42.74
CA PHE A 492 -11.06 -9.48 -43.84
C PHE A 492 -10.57 -10.43 -44.93
N ARG A 493 -10.20 -11.66 -44.57
CA ARG A 493 -9.89 -12.73 -45.54
C ARG A 493 -11.12 -13.26 -46.29
N GLY A 494 -12.33 -12.82 -45.93
CA GLY A 494 -13.58 -13.30 -46.53
C GLY A 494 -13.99 -14.71 -46.09
N GLN A 495 -13.32 -15.27 -45.07
CA GLN A 495 -13.60 -16.60 -44.54
C GLN A 495 -14.71 -16.55 -43.48
N TYR A 496 -15.89 -16.08 -43.88
CA TYR A 496 -16.96 -15.70 -42.95
C TYR A 496 -17.50 -16.87 -42.11
N ASN A 497 -17.54 -18.09 -42.65
CA ASN A 497 -18.01 -19.26 -41.89
C ASN A 497 -17.09 -19.59 -40.70
N GLN A 498 -15.77 -19.55 -40.90
CA GLN A 498 -14.81 -19.76 -39.82
C GLN A 498 -14.80 -18.58 -38.84
N CYS A 499 -14.84 -17.35 -39.37
CA CYS A 499 -14.97 -16.12 -38.60
C CYS A 499 -16.11 -16.21 -37.57
N LEU A 500 -17.32 -16.64 -37.99
CA LEU A 500 -18.47 -16.78 -37.10
C LEU A 500 -18.24 -17.77 -35.95
N ALA A 501 -17.56 -18.88 -36.20
CA ALA A 501 -17.23 -19.87 -35.17
C ALA A 501 -16.28 -19.29 -34.11
N PHE A 502 -15.21 -18.62 -34.54
CA PHE A 502 -14.26 -18.00 -33.61
C PHE A 502 -14.88 -16.83 -32.86
N LEU A 503 -15.67 -15.98 -33.52
CA LEU A 503 -16.37 -14.88 -32.84
C LEU A 503 -17.43 -15.37 -31.86
N GLN A 504 -18.08 -16.51 -32.12
CA GLN A 504 -18.99 -17.13 -31.16
C GLN A 504 -18.24 -17.59 -29.90
N GLN A 505 -17.07 -18.22 -30.07
CA GLN A 505 -16.25 -18.62 -28.93
C GLN A 505 -15.71 -17.40 -28.17
N GLY A 506 -15.26 -16.37 -28.89
CA GLY A 506 -14.86 -15.09 -28.32
C GLY A 506 -15.97 -14.46 -27.48
N TYR A 507 -17.20 -14.44 -27.98
CA TYR A 507 -18.38 -13.99 -27.24
C TYR A 507 -18.57 -14.79 -25.94
N LEU A 508 -18.58 -16.13 -26.01
CA LEU A 508 -18.78 -16.98 -24.82
C LEU A 508 -17.71 -16.75 -23.75
N ASN A 509 -16.44 -16.63 -24.16
CA ASN A 509 -15.35 -16.33 -23.24
C ASN A 509 -15.49 -14.91 -22.65
N SER A 510 -15.95 -13.94 -23.47
CA SER A 510 -16.05 -12.53 -23.07
C SER A 510 -17.11 -12.25 -22.01
N VAL A 511 -18.16 -13.08 -21.94
CA VAL A 511 -19.17 -13.02 -20.88
C VAL A 511 -18.56 -13.30 -19.51
N LEU A 512 -17.50 -14.11 -19.46
CA LEU A 512 -16.81 -14.49 -18.22
C LEU A 512 -15.67 -13.53 -17.88
N ASP A 513 -14.79 -13.23 -18.85
CA ASP A 513 -13.58 -12.43 -18.59
C ASP A 513 -13.79 -10.91 -18.57
N LYS A 514 -14.88 -10.42 -19.21
CA LYS A 514 -15.23 -9.00 -19.34
C LYS A 514 -14.09 -8.13 -19.90
N ASP A 515 -13.39 -8.66 -20.89
CA ASP A 515 -12.28 -7.95 -21.52
C ASP A 515 -12.76 -6.84 -22.48
N THR A 516 -11.83 -5.96 -22.87
CA THR A 516 -12.03 -4.91 -23.87
C THR A 516 -11.03 -5.07 -25.01
N VAL A 517 -11.48 -4.90 -26.24
CA VAL A 517 -10.61 -4.80 -27.41
C VAL A 517 -10.32 -3.33 -27.68
N GLU A 518 -9.03 -2.98 -27.70
CA GLU A 518 -8.56 -1.66 -28.06
C GLU A 518 -8.20 -1.62 -29.54
N PHE A 519 -8.75 -0.64 -30.26
CA PHE A 519 -8.37 -0.33 -31.64
C PHE A 519 -7.68 1.03 -31.66
N ASP A 520 -6.61 1.15 -32.43
CA ASP A 520 -5.91 2.42 -32.66
C ASP A 520 -5.46 2.53 -34.12
N HIS A 521 -4.80 3.63 -34.47
CA HIS A 521 -4.39 3.86 -35.85
C HIS A 521 -3.23 2.96 -36.34
N THR A 522 -2.68 2.06 -35.51
CA THR A 522 -1.79 1.00 -36.02
C THR A 522 -2.53 0.04 -36.94
N GLU A 523 -3.83 -0.10 -36.72
CA GLU A 523 -4.71 -1.02 -37.41
C GLU A 523 -5.46 -0.35 -38.56
N ASP A 524 -5.19 0.93 -38.88
CA ASP A 524 -5.95 1.72 -39.87
C ASP A 524 -6.16 0.99 -41.21
N LEU A 525 -5.19 0.18 -41.65
CA LEU A 525 -5.27 -0.61 -42.87
C LEU A 525 -6.27 -1.76 -42.80
N ILE A 526 -6.48 -2.30 -41.60
CA ILE A 526 -7.34 -3.44 -41.28
C ILE A 526 -8.60 -3.04 -40.51
N LEU A 527 -8.83 -1.75 -40.22
CA LEU A 527 -10.07 -1.29 -39.60
C LEU A 527 -11.26 -1.35 -40.58
N THR A 528 -12.43 -1.79 -40.08
CA THR A 528 -13.69 -1.64 -40.80
C THR A 528 -13.97 -0.15 -41.03
N PRO A 529 -14.69 0.24 -42.11
CA PRO A 529 -15.00 1.65 -42.37
C PRO A 529 -15.70 2.32 -41.18
N ASP A 530 -16.58 1.59 -40.53
CA ASP A 530 -17.36 2.05 -39.38
C ASP A 530 -16.42 2.30 -38.17
N LEU A 531 -15.52 1.35 -37.84
CA LEU A 531 -14.54 1.54 -36.74
C LEU A 531 -13.53 2.66 -37.04
N ARG A 532 -13.13 2.82 -38.31
CA ARG A 532 -12.27 3.93 -38.73
C ARG A 532 -12.95 5.27 -38.51
N GLU A 533 -14.24 5.38 -38.85
CA GLU A 533 -15.04 6.60 -38.61
C GLU A 533 -15.14 6.93 -37.11
N GLU A 534 -15.31 5.91 -36.25
CA GLU A 534 -15.32 6.10 -34.79
C GLU A 534 -13.96 6.56 -34.22
N LEU A 535 -12.87 6.23 -34.92
CA LEU A 535 -11.50 6.54 -34.52
C LEU A 535 -11.01 7.91 -35.03
N GLU A 536 -11.60 8.50 -36.07
CA GLU A 536 -11.05 9.70 -36.75
C GLU A 536 -10.65 10.87 -35.83
N ASP A 537 -11.40 11.11 -34.75
CA ASP A 537 -11.17 12.23 -33.81
C ASP A 537 -10.54 11.76 -32.48
N ARG A 538 -9.97 10.55 -32.43
CA ARG A 538 -9.51 9.90 -31.19
C ARG A 538 -8.23 9.09 -31.43
N ASP A 539 -7.29 9.10 -30.48
CA ASP A 539 -6.06 8.31 -30.65
C ASP A 539 -6.30 6.78 -30.64
N HIS A 540 -7.36 6.36 -29.95
CA HIS A 540 -7.77 4.96 -29.78
C HIS A 540 -9.26 4.89 -29.40
N ILE A 541 -9.86 3.72 -29.58
CA ILE A 541 -11.20 3.37 -29.10
C ILE A 541 -11.15 2.04 -28.35
N ARG A 542 -12.01 1.88 -27.33
CA ARG A 542 -12.14 0.62 -26.59
C ARG A 542 -13.56 0.10 -26.63
N VAL A 543 -13.71 -1.14 -27.05
CA VAL A 543 -15.01 -1.81 -27.18
C VAL A 543 -15.01 -3.05 -26.29
N PRO A 544 -16.03 -3.23 -25.43
CA PRO A 544 -16.24 -4.50 -24.74
C PRO A 544 -16.19 -5.69 -25.70
N ALA A 545 -15.45 -6.73 -25.33
CA ALA A 545 -15.21 -7.93 -26.14
C ALA A 545 -16.54 -8.59 -26.60
N VAL A 546 -17.55 -8.58 -25.72
CA VAL A 546 -18.92 -9.01 -26.02
C VAL A 546 -19.52 -8.26 -27.22
N ILE A 547 -19.42 -6.92 -27.18
CA ILE A 547 -20.06 -6.02 -28.13
C ILE A 547 -19.38 -6.11 -29.50
N VAL A 548 -18.04 -6.09 -29.53
CA VAL A 548 -17.30 -6.21 -30.79
C VAL A 548 -17.49 -7.59 -31.43
N SER A 549 -17.57 -8.66 -30.64
CA SER A 549 -17.86 -10.01 -31.15
C SER A 549 -19.19 -10.06 -31.88
N LEU A 550 -20.26 -9.55 -31.25
CA LEU A 550 -21.61 -9.55 -31.84
C LEU A 550 -21.72 -8.60 -33.04
N TYR A 551 -21.09 -7.44 -32.96
CA TYR A 551 -21.01 -6.50 -34.08
C TYR A 551 -20.35 -7.14 -35.31
N LEU A 552 -19.20 -7.79 -35.13
CA LEU A 552 -18.51 -8.49 -36.23
C LEU A 552 -19.31 -9.69 -36.76
N LYS A 553 -19.99 -10.44 -35.89
CA LYS A 553 -20.90 -11.53 -36.31
C LYS A 553 -22.04 -10.99 -37.19
N CYS A 554 -22.64 -9.86 -36.81
CA CYS A 554 -23.68 -9.21 -37.61
C CYS A 554 -23.15 -8.85 -39.01
N LEU A 555 -21.96 -8.25 -39.08
CA LEU A 555 -21.32 -7.93 -40.35
C LEU A 555 -20.99 -9.17 -41.19
N ALA A 556 -20.49 -10.24 -40.57
CA ALA A 556 -20.13 -11.48 -41.25
C ALA A 556 -21.36 -12.19 -41.84
N HIS A 557 -22.46 -12.28 -41.07
CA HIS A 557 -23.72 -12.82 -41.58
C HIS A 557 -24.30 -12.00 -42.73
N HIS A 558 -24.23 -10.66 -42.64
CA HIS A 558 -24.65 -9.79 -43.73
C HIS A 558 -23.82 -10.01 -45.00
N LYS A 559 -22.49 -10.15 -44.87
CA LYS A 559 -21.59 -10.45 -46.00
C LYS A 559 -21.85 -11.82 -46.64
N LEU A 560 -22.29 -12.80 -45.86
CA LEU A 560 -22.75 -14.11 -46.35
C LEU A 560 -24.13 -14.05 -47.05
N GLY A 561 -24.87 -12.95 -46.93
CA GLY A 561 -26.25 -12.84 -47.42
C GLY A 561 -27.30 -13.45 -46.49
N ASN A 562 -26.90 -13.91 -45.28
CA ASN A 562 -27.79 -14.50 -44.30
C ASN A 562 -28.46 -13.42 -43.43
N ILE A 563 -29.43 -12.71 -44.01
CA ILE A 563 -30.07 -11.54 -43.37
C ILE A 563 -30.78 -11.90 -42.05
N ASP A 564 -31.44 -13.06 -41.96
CA ASP A 564 -32.15 -13.46 -40.73
C ASP A 564 -31.17 -13.73 -39.58
N ALA A 565 -30.05 -14.41 -39.86
CA ALA A 565 -29.00 -14.62 -38.86
C ALA A 565 -28.31 -13.31 -38.45
N ALA A 566 -28.14 -12.37 -39.40
CA ALA A 566 -27.63 -11.04 -39.11
C ALA A 566 -28.57 -10.26 -38.19
N ARG A 567 -29.89 -10.34 -38.41
CA ARG A 567 -30.90 -9.74 -37.52
C ARG A 567 -30.88 -10.35 -36.13
N HIS A 568 -30.79 -11.68 -36.02
CA HIS A 568 -30.66 -12.33 -34.71
C HIS A 568 -29.39 -11.87 -33.96
N ALA A 569 -28.25 -11.76 -34.65
CA ALA A 569 -27.01 -11.25 -34.05
C ALA A 569 -27.14 -9.78 -33.63
N LEU A 570 -27.88 -8.97 -34.40
CA LEU A 570 -28.19 -7.57 -34.09
C LEU A 570 -29.11 -7.43 -32.87
N ASP A 571 -30.14 -8.26 -32.75
CA ASP A 571 -31.05 -8.26 -31.58
C ASP A 571 -30.28 -8.62 -30.31
N GLN A 572 -29.37 -9.60 -30.40
CA GLN A 572 -28.47 -9.95 -29.31
C GLN A 572 -27.52 -8.79 -28.96
N LEU A 573 -26.94 -8.13 -29.98
CA LEU A 573 -26.09 -6.95 -29.79
C LEU A 573 -26.85 -5.82 -29.08
N GLN A 574 -28.09 -5.55 -29.47
CA GLN A 574 -28.93 -4.55 -28.84
C GLN A 574 -29.15 -4.86 -27.35
N SER A 575 -29.53 -6.10 -27.03
CA SER A 575 -29.75 -6.54 -25.65
C SER A 575 -28.50 -6.38 -24.79
N GLU A 576 -27.32 -6.71 -25.33
CA GLU A 576 -26.05 -6.55 -24.60
C GLU A 576 -25.69 -5.08 -24.39
N VAL A 577 -25.84 -4.22 -25.41
CA VAL A 577 -25.55 -2.79 -25.29
C VAL A 577 -26.45 -2.12 -24.24
N GLU A 578 -27.75 -2.44 -24.23
CA GLU A 578 -28.73 -1.88 -23.29
C GLU A 578 -28.55 -2.43 -21.86
N GLY A 579 -28.13 -3.69 -21.71
CA GLY A 579 -27.91 -4.35 -20.41
C GLY A 579 -26.48 -4.27 -19.86
N CYS A 580 -25.54 -3.70 -20.60
CA CYS A 580 -24.12 -3.77 -20.25
C CYS A 580 -23.78 -2.95 -18.98
N ARG A 581 -23.14 -3.61 -18.02
CA ARG A 581 -22.49 -2.96 -16.88
C ARG A 581 -21.09 -2.50 -17.26
N PHE A 582 -21.01 -1.37 -17.97
CA PHE A 582 -19.77 -0.81 -18.51
C PHE A 582 -18.68 -0.52 -17.45
N ASP A 583 -19.07 -0.36 -16.19
CA ASP A 583 -18.18 -0.17 -15.03
C ASP A 583 -17.28 -1.38 -14.74
N GLN A 584 -17.61 -2.57 -15.24
CA GLN A 584 -16.78 -3.78 -15.09
C GLN A 584 -15.72 -3.95 -16.17
N TYR A 585 -15.75 -3.12 -17.21
CA TYR A 585 -14.81 -3.20 -18.31
C TYR A 585 -13.67 -2.21 -18.12
N PHE A 586 -12.51 -2.50 -18.68
CA PHE A 586 -11.36 -1.60 -18.59
C PHE A 586 -11.52 -0.37 -19.51
N TYR A 587 -11.98 0.76 -18.96
CA TYR A 587 -12.26 2.00 -19.71
C TYR A 587 -11.20 3.10 -19.53
N GLU A 588 -10.11 2.84 -18.80
CA GLU A 588 -9.13 3.87 -18.44
C GLU A 588 -8.48 4.54 -19.67
N GLY A 589 -8.32 5.87 -19.63
CA GLY A 589 -7.85 6.68 -20.76
C GLY A 589 -8.89 6.92 -21.88
N PHE A 590 -9.92 6.08 -22.00
CA PHE A 590 -11.02 6.28 -22.95
C PHE A 590 -12.26 6.95 -22.29
N GLY A 591 -12.58 6.55 -21.07
CA GLY A 591 -13.70 7.04 -20.26
C GLY A 591 -14.98 6.21 -20.43
N LEU A 592 -15.70 6.01 -19.32
CA LEU A 592 -16.92 5.20 -19.25
C LEU A 592 -18.02 5.69 -20.23
N GLU A 593 -18.32 6.98 -20.21
CA GLU A 593 -19.38 7.55 -21.06
C GLU A 593 -19.01 7.52 -22.55
N ASN A 594 -17.71 7.65 -22.87
CA ASN A 594 -17.23 7.46 -24.25
C ASN A 594 -17.39 6.01 -24.70
N MET A 595 -17.12 5.03 -23.84
CA MET A 595 -17.36 3.61 -24.12
C MET A 595 -18.83 3.32 -24.36
N ARG A 596 -19.72 3.85 -23.51
CA ARG A 596 -21.17 3.75 -23.68
C ARG A 596 -21.63 4.33 -25.01
N ALA A 597 -21.24 5.57 -25.31
CA ALA A 597 -21.60 6.25 -26.56
C ALA A 597 -21.07 5.49 -27.80
N LEU A 598 -19.84 4.98 -27.75
CA LEU A 598 -19.27 4.16 -28.81
C LEU A 598 -20.09 2.90 -29.08
N CYS A 599 -20.50 2.20 -28.03
CA CYS A 599 -21.28 0.97 -28.18
C CYS A 599 -22.67 1.22 -28.81
N HIS A 600 -23.32 2.32 -28.44
CA HIS A 600 -24.55 2.76 -29.12
C HIS A 600 -24.29 3.21 -30.56
N SER A 601 -23.15 3.83 -30.86
CA SER A 601 -22.76 4.19 -32.22
C SER A 601 -22.55 2.94 -33.09
N LEU A 602 -21.84 1.92 -32.60
CA LEU A 602 -21.65 0.63 -33.28
C LEU A 602 -22.97 -0.10 -33.53
N LEU A 603 -23.90 -0.06 -32.56
CA LEU A 603 -25.26 -0.56 -32.74
C LEU A 603 -25.98 0.19 -33.87
N GLY A 604 -25.83 1.52 -33.94
CA GLY A 604 -26.34 2.35 -35.04
C GLY A 604 -25.78 1.96 -36.40
N HIS A 605 -24.47 1.69 -36.49
CA HIS A 605 -23.83 1.18 -37.71
C HIS A 605 -24.39 -0.19 -38.12
N ALA A 606 -24.57 -1.11 -37.17
CA ALA A 606 -25.14 -2.42 -37.45
C ALA A 606 -26.58 -2.34 -37.99
N PHE A 607 -27.45 -1.51 -37.38
CA PHE A 607 -28.78 -1.23 -37.91
C PHE A 607 -28.74 -0.63 -39.32
N LYS A 608 -27.81 0.29 -39.58
CA LYS A 608 -27.64 0.93 -40.88
C LYS A 608 -27.25 -0.08 -41.97
N LYS A 609 -26.44 -1.11 -41.66
CA LYS A 609 -26.08 -2.19 -42.60
C LYS A 609 -27.27 -3.08 -42.98
N LEU A 610 -28.26 -3.22 -42.09
CA LEU A 610 -29.46 -4.04 -42.30
C LEU A 610 -30.68 -3.21 -42.77
N ASP A 611 -30.47 -1.98 -43.23
CA ASP A 611 -31.51 -1.04 -43.69
C ASP A 611 -32.57 -0.67 -42.63
N CYS A 612 -32.26 -0.89 -41.34
CA CYS A 612 -33.09 -0.55 -40.18
C CYS A 612 -32.95 0.93 -39.79
N ARG A 613 -33.33 1.83 -40.69
CA ARG A 613 -33.01 3.26 -40.58
C ARG A 613 -33.52 3.97 -39.32
N ALA A 614 -34.74 3.65 -38.86
CA ALA A 614 -35.33 4.31 -37.69
C ALA A 614 -34.58 3.94 -36.41
N GLN A 615 -34.25 2.66 -36.25
CA GLN A 615 -33.48 2.14 -35.12
C GLN A 615 -32.02 2.63 -35.18
N ALA A 616 -31.42 2.71 -36.37
CA ALA A 616 -30.11 3.30 -36.56
C ALA A 616 -30.06 4.76 -36.07
N LEU A 617 -31.05 5.57 -36.46
CA LEU A 617 -31.15 6.97 -36.03
C LEU A 617 -31.29 7.07 -34.50
N GLN A 618 -32.15 6.25 -33.90
CA GLN A 618 -32.34 6.21 -32.46
C GLN A 618 -31.04 5.86 -31.71
N ALA A 619 -30.30 4.84 -32.18
CA ALA A 619 -29.04 4.43 -31.55
C ALA A 619 -27.98 5.55 -31.60
N PHE A 620 -27.82 6.24 -32.73
CA PHE A 620 -26.91 7.39 -32.81
C PHE A 620 -27.38 8.57 -31.96
N GLU A 621 -28.69 8.83 -31.87
CA GLU A 621 -29.24 9.86 -30.99
C GLU A 621 -28.95 9.58 -29.52
N VAL A 622 -29.05 8.31 -29.09
CA VAL A 622 -28.64 7.88 -27.74
C VAL A 622 -27.16 8.15 -27.51
N ALA A 623 -26.27 7.76 -28.44
CA ALA A 623 -24.84 8.06 -28.34
C ALA A 623 -24.56 9.56 -28.15
N THR A 624 -25.27 10.43 -28.89
CA THR A 624 -25.13 11.90 -28.74
C THR A 624 -25.76 12.44 -27.46
N SER A 625 -26.76 11.76 -26.88
CA SER A 625 -27.32 12.16 -25.59
C SER A 625 -26.35 11.88 -24.43
N ILE A 626 -25.58 10.80 -24.54
CA ILE A 626 -24.56 10.41 -23.56
C ILE A 626 -23.34 11.33 -23.66
N VAL A 627 -22.83 11.54 -24.88
CA VAL A 627 -21.73 12.46 -25.16
C VAL A 627 -22.17 13.45 -26.24
N PRO A 628 -22.59 14.68 -25.88
CA PRO A 628 -23.07 15.68 -26.84
C PRO A 628 -22.05 16.10 -27.91
N THR A 629 -20.76 15.92 -27.64
CA THR A 629 -19.65 16.24 -28.54
C THR A 629 -19.18 15.06 -29.38
N TYR A 630 -19.89 13.93 -29.37
CA TYR A 630 -19.50 12.70 -30.06
C TYR A 630 -19.65 12.83 -31.59
N GLN A 631 -18.56 13.20 -32.28
CA GLN A 631 -18.58 13.63 -33.67
C GLN A 631 -19.08 12.56 -34.66
N ALA A 632 -18.60 11.32 -34.56
CA ALA A 632 -18.98 10.23 -35.47
C ALA A 632 -20.51 9.99 -35.46
N ALA A 633 -21.11 9.94 -34.26
CA ALA A 633 -22.55 9.81 -34.11
C ALA A 633 -23.30 11.04 -34.67
N LEU A 634 -22.83 12.26 -34.40
CA LEU A 634 -23.44 13.50 -34.93
C LEU A 634 -23.46 13.53 -36.47
N ARG A 635 -22.37 13.10 -37.12
CA ARG A 635 -22.28 13.00 -38.58
C ARG A 635 -23.30 11.99 -39.12
N ASN A 636 -23.46 10.86 -38.47
CA ASN A 636 -24.44 9.84 -38.85
C ASN A 636 -25.90 10.30 -38.64
N VAL A 637 -26.22 10.97 -37.53
CA VAL A 637 -27.54 11.61 -37.31
C VAL A 637 -27.85 12.60 -38.43
N ALA A 638 -26.89 13.47 -38.78
CA ALA A 638 -27.07 14.46 -39.85
C ALA A 638 -27.31 13.79 -41.21
N SER A 639 -26.53 12.75 -41.54
CA SER A 639 -26.66 11.97 -42.78
C SER A 639 -28.03 11.28 -42.91
N LEU A 640 -28.48 10.64 -41.82
CA LEU A 640 -29.78 9.95 -41.75
C LEU A 640 -30.97 10.91 -41.70
N ARG A 641 -30.81 12.17 -41.27
CA ARG A 641 -31.88 13.19 -41.36
C ARG A 641 -31.97 13.83 -42.75
N LYS A 642 -30.83 14.08 -43.42
CA LYS A 642 -30.78 14.68 -44.77
C LYS A 642 -31.40 13.81 -45.86
N THR A 643 -31.32 12.50 -45.72
CA THR A 643 -31.84 11.54 -46.72
C THR A 643 -33.37 11.43 -46.78
N LYS A 644 -34.14 12.30 -46.08
CA LYS A 644 -35.61 12.41 -46.17
C LYS A 644 -36.15 13.21 -47.39
N PHE A 645 -35.29 13.73 -48.29
CA PHE A 645 -35.72 14.61 -49.39
C PHE A 645 -35.70 14.06 -50.83
N LYS A 646 -35.50 12.74 -51.04
CA LYS A 646 -35.79 12.13 -52.35
C LYS A 646 -37.16 11.45 -52.32
N ARG A 647 -38.23 12.24 -52.46
CA ARG A 647 -39.52 11.71 -52.96
C ARG A 647 -39.24 11.06 -54.32
N ARG A 648 -39.47 9.75 -54.45
CA ARG A 648 -39.58 9.11 -55.76
C ARG A 648 -40.66 9.88 -56.54
N PRO A 649 -40.41 10.39 -57.76
CA PRO A 649 -41.49 10.92 -58.57
C PRO A 649 -42.45 9.79 -58.88
N ASN A 650 -43.75 10.04 -58.68
CA ASN A 650 -44.84 9.14 -59.04
C ASN A 650 -44.62 8.64 -60.48
N ARG A 651 -44.37 7.33 -60.63
CA ARG A 651 -44.70 6.65 -61.88
C ARG A 651 -46.21 6.46 -61.87
N ILE A 652 -46.89 7.27 -62.66
CA ILE A 652 -48.24 6.99 -63.16
C ILE A 652 -48.06 5.88 -64.19
N GLU A 653 -48.69 4.73 -63.94
CA GLU A 653 -49.38 3.90 -64.94
C GLU A 653 -50.44 3.07 -64.21
#